data_AF-A0A8T4Z5M7-F1
#
_entry.id   AF-A0A8T4Z5M7-F1
#
_cell.length_a   1.000
_cell.length_b   1.000
_cell.length_c   1.000
_cell.angle_alpha   90.00
_cell.angle_beta   90.00
_cell.angle_gamma   90.00
#
_symmetry.space_group_name_H-M   'P 1'
#
loop_
_entity.id
_entity.type
_entity.pdbx_description
1 polymer ?
#
loop_
_entity_poly.entity_id
_entity_poly.type
_entity_poly.pdbx_seq_one_letter_code
_entity_poly.pdbx_strand_id
1 'polypeptide(L)'
;MFSSDHIDHIVHLTVKGYTKLAADHLLNKEIVGSLESIVAGVNRQFSLIFNKAFAENPNLTLLKDERRVLTCARIYDALIQMALNIIGLEKEIIGFSDLEADRAYTSIVETIKEMEALERRSLGRAEIAHATIKIFLADMRKVMSGFYRPPGAMVAYIAEELEKNVDWENIMESFLKSAKESIRNNVYYRLSKEGLCKFGNDYALGLRWLRHLGFVQVSTNPVLAAAAYDDDPSLWEGYGGEDLCPDFKAAIEELEVTLKENPEVYADDIAAKGTEVSIWPNLVIFRPIAIASNMRHGMVSLQLNPTIADDYEKSLKEALKIYADAEEFLKKYDYYLLWGYSSNIERGRPNIVFKVAGSSPAAIELTRKLESLGIGTNNTVTFTVAQEVELILAKIRGRAEAVKKGIHLTTVYETNMVGRHDDHLREVHAEELLRSALEKAVDKEEALRRLAESMGIWDKIKVKGSLDERIKLLCSRRFLSPINKEPFIEFLASYGVPYSSREMVAEYLTKIEEAIGFCGILITNRVYEIFFSPQNVGKWLSYIQSEFGLSREQADAVFQGIDVLPASKRKPEETLLSLASSHMTHTEFPNHQMNVLLRSLSRNFNIERYRESVFDEADSEKVMRIMCSGWKLITEEFLKAYELTPDQVELLKKVGIANPEKYGYRGLKPSEWREYGATVKTMEEFSENYENFKKKCLEYAKKFLKDQKQA
;
A
#
# COMPACT_ATOMS: atom_id res chain seq x y z
N MET A 1 -22.50 12.79 30.91
CA MET A 1 -23.36 11.76 30.30
C MET A 1 -23.67 12.23 28.90
N PHE A 2 -22.98 11.68 27.90
CA PHE A 2 -23.30 11.95 26.49
C PHE A 2 -24.40 10.98 26.06
N SER A 3 -25.33 11.48 25.23
CA SER A 3 -26.46 10.71 24.68
C SER A 3 -25.98 9.51 23.85
N SER A 4 -26.74 8.42 23.79
CA SER A 4 -26.54 7.31 22.83
C SER A 4 -27.08 7.66 21.43
N ASP A 5 -27.27 8.94 21.14
CA ASP A 5 -27.80 9.47 19.89
C ASP A 5 -26.66 9.67 18.88
N HIS A 6 -26.68 8.89 17.80
CA HIS A 6 -25.72 8.99 16.71
C HIS A 6 -25.70 10.39 16.08
N ILE A 7 -26.87 11.07 16.02
CA ILE A 7 -26.98 12.40 15.42
C ILE A 7 -26.22 13.42 16.27
N ASP A 8 -26.50 13.48 17.58
CA ASP A 8 -25.80 14.36 18.52
C ASP A 8 -24.28 14.10 18.55
N HIS A 9 -23.88 12.83 18.49
CA HIS A 9 -22.47 12.44 18.48
C HIS A 9 -21.73 12.93 17.23
N ILE A 10 -22.30 12.72 16.04
CA ILE A 10 -21.73 13.23 14.78
C ILE A 10 -21.60 14.75 14.84
N VAL A 11 -22.67 15.44 15.27
CA VAL A 11 -22.67 16.91 15.37
C VAL A 11 -21.62 17.39 16.37
N HIS A 12 -21.49 16.72 17.52
CA HIS A 12 -20.50 17.03 18.54
C HIS A 12 -19.08 16.92 18.00
N LEU A 13 -18.74 15.81 17.36
CA LEU A 13 -17.43 15.56 16.78
C LEU A 13 -17.09 16.62 15.71
N THR A 14 -18.02 16.91 14.80
CA THR A 14 -17.84 17.94 13.78
C THR A 14 -17.55 19.31 14.39
N VAL A 15 -18.32 19.75 15.38
CA VAL A 15 -18.12 21.06 16.02
C VAL A 15 -16.79 21.10 16.79
N LYS A 16 -16.33 19.97 17.33
CA LYS A 16 -15.00 19.85 17.97
C LYS A 16 -13.84 19.87 16.97
N GLY A 17 -14.11 19.63 15.69
CA GLY A 17 -13.11 19.61 14.63
C GLY A 17 -12.71 18.22 14.17
N TYR A 18 -13.42 17.17 14.61
CA TYR A 18 -13.19 15.78 14.21
C TYR A 18 -14.13 15.36 13.08
N THR A 19 -14.05 16.06 11.95
CA THR A 19 -15.01 15.96 10.84
C THR A 19 -14.95 14.60 10.13
N LYS A 20 -13.75 14.04 9.99
CA LYS A 20 -13.49 12.77 9.31
C LYS A 20 -13.97 11.58 10.16
N LEU A 21 -13.71 11.62 11.45
CA LEU A 21 -14.21 10.69 12.45
C LEU A 21 -15.73 10.77 12.59
N ALA A 22 -16.31 11.98 12.54
CA ALA A 22 -17.75 12.17 12.51
C ALA A 22 -18.40 11.48 11.29
N ALA A 23 -17.78 11.62 10.11
CA ALA A 23 -18.26 10.97 8.90
C ALA A 23 -18.04 9.44 8.92
N ASP A 24 -16.91 8.99 9.45
CA ASP A 24 -16.57 7.56 9.56
C ASP A 24 -17.42 6.83 10.60
N HIS A 25 -18.00 7.55 11.57
CA HIS A 25 -18.96 6.98 12.52
C HIS A 25 -20.15 6.31 11.80
N LEU A 26 -20.57 6.81 10.63
CA LEU A 26 -21.65 6.20 9.85
C LEU A 26 -21.28 4.83 9.27
N LEU A 27 -19.99 4.52 9.09
CA LEU A 27 -19.52 3.29 8.46
C LEU A 27 -19.56 2.11 9.44
N ASN A 28 -20.77 1.76 9.90
CA ASN A 28 -21.02 0.64 10.79
C ASN A 28 -22.24 -0.16 10.33
N LYS A 29 -22.17 -1.49 10.46
CA LYS A 29 -23.26 -2.41 10.06
C LYS A 29 -24.56 -2.19 10.84
N GLU A 30 -24.49 -1.66 12.06
CA GLU A 30 -25.67 -1.34 12.89
C GLU A 30 -26.48 -0.14 12.35
N ILE A 31 -25.90 0.66 11.44
CA ILE A 31 -26.58 1.80 10.81
C ILE A 31 -27.50 1.38 9.65
N VAL A 32 -27.29 0.19 9.07
CA VAL A 32 -28.04 -0.29 7.90
C VAL A 32 -29.56 -0.24 8.16
N GLY A 33 -30.31 0.40 7.26
CA GLY A 33 -31.75 0.62 7.40
C GLY A 33 -32.15 1.89 8.18
N SER A 34 -31.19 2.62 8.75
CA SER A 34 -31.40 3.87 9.48
C SER A 34 -30.56 5.05 8.96
N LEU A 35 -29.68 4.84 7.97
CA LEU A 35 -28.77 5.84 7.43
C LEU A 35 -29.52 7.09 6.98
N GLU A 36 -30.62 6.93 6.23
CA GLU A 36 -31.45 8.05 5.75
C GLU A 36 -31.92 8.93 6.92
N SER A 37 -32.42 8.30 7.99
CA SER A 37 -32.96 9.02 9.15
C SER A 37 -31.89 9.74 9.96
N ILE A 38 -30.72 9.12 10.14
CA ILE A 38 -29.59 9.70 10.87
C ILE A 38 -29.03 10.88 10.09
N VAL A 39 -28.80 10.72 8.78
CA VAL A 39 -28.31 11.78 7.90
C VAL A 39 -29.30 12.96 7.87
N ALA A 40 -30.61 12.71 7.79
CA ALA A 40 -31.62 13.77 7.86
C ALA A 40 -31.57 14.53 9.21
N GLY A 41 -31.37 13.81 10.31
CA GLY A 41 -31.19 14.41 11.64
C GLY A 41 -29.93 15.29 11.74
N VAL A 42 -28.81 14.79 11.21
CA VAL A 42 -27.53 15.52 11.15
C VAL A 42 -27.67 16.78 10.29
N ASN A 43 -28.26 16.66 9.10
CA ASN A 43 -28.53 17.78 8.20
C ASN A 43 -29.36 18.86 8.90
N ARG A 44 -30.43 18.48 9.61
CA ARG A 44 -31.24 19.44 10.38
C ARG A 44 -30.40 20.19 11.42
N GLN A 45 -29.59 19.48 12.21
CA GLN A 45 -28.78 20.10 13.26
C GLN A 45 -27.69 21.01 12.69
N PHE A 46 -26.99 20.56 11.64
CA PHE A 46 -26.02 21.38 10.93
C PHE A 46 -26.66 22.62 10.31
N SER A 47 -27.82 22.49 9.66
CA SER A 47 -28.56 23.64 9.13
C SER A 47 -28.90 24.66 10.21
N LEU A 48 -29.28 24.23 11.42
CA LEU A 48 -29.54 25.14 12.54
C LEU A 48 -28.26 25.87 13.00
N ILE A 49 -27.14 25.15 13.17
CA ILE A 49 -25.86 25.73 13.57
C ILE A 49 -25.37 26.71 12.51
N PHE A 50 -25.43 26.32 11.25
CA PHE A 50 -25.00 27.11 10.10
C PHE A 50 -25.85 28.39 9.97
N ASN A 51 -27.18 28.29 9.99
CA ASN A 51 -28.07 29.46 9.95
C ASN A 51 -27.82 30.42 11.12
N LYS A 52 -27.61 29.89 12.33
CA LYS A 52 -27.30 30.72 13.51
C LYS A 52 -26.00 31.51 13.32
N ALA A 53 -24.97 30.91 12.74
CA ALA A 53 -23.70 31.59 12.47
C ALA A 53 -23.88 32.84 11.59
N PHE A 54 -24.75 32.77 10.58
CA PHE A 54 -25.05 33.89 9.68
C PHE A 54 -26.10 34.87 10.22
N ALA A 55 -27.06 34.41 11.03
CA ALA A 55 -28.10 35.26 11.61
C ALA A 55 -27.55 36.23 12.69
N GLU A 56 -26.56 35.80 13.47
CA GLU A 56 -25.99 36.59 14.56
C GLU A 56 -25.00 37.67 14.11
N ASN A 57 -24.53 37.65 12.85
CA ASN A 57 -23.61 38.66 12.31
C ASN A 57 -23.64 38.66 10.77
N PRO A 58 -24.73 39.15 10.14
CA PRO A 58 -24.77 39.24 8.69
C PRO A 58 -23.71 40.24 8.21
N ASN A 59 -23.08 39.98 7.06
CA ASN A 59 -22.02 40.74 6.38
C ASN A 59 -20.57 40.29 6.66
N LEU A 60 -19.60 41.00 6.06
CA LEU A 60 -18.15 40.71 6.08
C LEU A 60 -17.52 40.66 7.49
N THR A 61 -18.24 41.06 8.54
CA THR A 61 -17.80 40.92 9.94
C THR A 61 -17.73 39.45 10.38
N LEU A 62 -18.52 38.55 9.78
CA LEU A 62 -18.44 37.11 10.05
C LEU A 62 -17.05 36.55 9.74
N LEU A 63 -16.40 37.02 8.65
CA LEU A 63 -15.07 36.58 8.27
C LEU A 63 -13.98 36.98 9.28
N LYS A 64 -14.30 37.86 10.23
CA LYS A 64 -13.43 38.22 11.36
C LYS A 64 -13.68 37.37 12.61
N ASP A 65 -14.74 36.57 12.63
CA ASP A 65 -15.04 35.60 13.69
C ASP A 65 -14.51 34.22 13.29
N GLU A 66 -13.23 33.99 13.58
CA GLU A 66 -12.52 32.75 13.24
C GLU A 66 -13.27 31.51 13.72
N ARG A 67 -13.86 31.56 14.93
CA ARG A 67 -14.55 30.41 15.52
C ARG A 67 -15.78 30.03 14.71
N ARG A 68 -16.57 31.01 14.25
CA ARG A 68 -17.75 30.74 13.42
C ARG A 68 -17.38 30.28 12.03
N VAL A 69 -16.39 30.91 11.39
CA VAL A 69 -15.89 30.49 10.07
C VAL A 69 -15.40 29.04 10.11
N LEU A 70 -14.60 28.68 11.13
CA LEU A 70 -14.12 27.32 11.33
C LEU A 70 -15.28 26.33 11.56
N THR A 71 -16.31 26.73 12.31
CA THR A 71 -17.49 25.87 12.53
C THR A 71 -18.22 25.59 11.22
N CYS A 72 -18.43 26.60 10.37
CA CYS A 72 -19.05 26.42 9.06
C CYS A 72 -18.19 25.56 8.12
N ALA A 73 -16.87 25.78 8.08
CA ALA A 73 -15.94 24.97 7.30
C ALA A 73 -15.96 23.50 7.73
N ARG A 74 -16.01 23.24 9.05
CA ARG A 74 -16.12 21.88 9.61
C ARG A 74 -17.43 21.19 9.21
N ILE A 75 -18.54 21.92 9.18
CA ILE A 75 -19.83 21.38 8.73
C ILE A 75 -19.76 20.99 7.26
N TYR A 76 -19.21 21.86 6.39
CA TYR A 76 -19.02 21.52 4.98
C TYR A 76 -18.14 20.28 4.81
N ASP A 77 -16.97 20.24 5.47
CA ASP A 77 -16.07 19.10 5.37
C ASP A 77 -16.74 17.81 5.87
N ALA A 78 -17.41 17.82 7.03
CA ALA A 78 -18.12 16.64 7.53
C ALA A 78 -19.18 16.12 6.54
N LEU A 79 -19.99 17.01 5.96
CA LEU A 79 -21.00 16.63 4.97
C LEU A 79 -20.38 16.09 3.67
N ILE A 80 -19.25 16.67 3.22
CA ILE A 80 -18.48 16.14 2.08
C ILE A 80 -17.97 14.73 2.40
N GLN A 81 -17.31 14.54 3.54
CA GLN A 81 -16.78 13.23 3.94
C GLN A 81 -17.89 12.18 4.07
N MET A 82 -19.05 12.55 4.64
CA MET A 82 -20.23 11.68 4.70
C MET A 82 -20.71 11.30 3.29
N ALA A 83 -20.83 12.26 2.37
CA ALA A 83 -21.25 12.00 1.00
C ALA A 83 -20.28 11.07 0.27
N LEU A 84 -18.97 11.27 0.42
CA LEU A 84 -17.93 10.42 -0.17
C LEU A 84 -17.98 8.98 0.37
N ASN A 85 -18.17 8.81 1.68
CA ASN A 85 -18.38 7.50 2.32
C ASN A 85 -19.60 6.75 1.76
N ILE A 86 -20.68 7.48 1.43
CA ILE A 86 -21.93 6.90 0.92
C ILE A 86 -21.82 6.49 -0.57
N ILE A 87 -21.07 7.24 -1.38
CA ILE A 87 -20.91 6.94 -2.82
C ILE A 87 -19.77 5.98 -3.13
N GLY A 88 -18.77 5.91 -2.24
CA GLY A 88 -17.62 5.03 -2.32
C GLY A 88 -17.99 3.55 -2.11
N LEU A 89 -17.00 2.67 -2.30
CA LEU A 89 -17.20 1.23 -2.17
C LEU A 89 -17.37 0.78 -0.71
N GLU A 90 -17.10 1.64 0.26
CA GLU A 90 -17.36 1.36 1.67
C GLU A 90 -18.82 0.97 1.91
N LYS A 91 -19.76 1.57 1.17
CA LYS A 91 -21.19 1.24 1.28
C LYS A 91 -21.47 -0.26 1.06
N GLU A 92 -20.73 -0.92 0.16
CA GLU A 92 -20.87 -2.35 -0.14
C GLU A 92 -20.31 -3.20 1.01
N ILE A 93 -19.19 -2.75 1.62
CA ILE A 93 -18.59 -3.42 2.78
C ILE A 93 -19.50 -3.32 4.01
N ILE A 94 -20.15 -2.18 4.20
CA ILE A 94 -21.10 -1.97 5.30
C ILE A 94 -22.43 -2.68 5.04
N GLY A 95 -22.91 -2.67 3.79
CA GLY A 95 -24.18 -3.27 3.38
C GLY A 95 -25.33 -2.27 3.24
N PHE A 96 -25.04 -1.01 2.93
CA PHE A 96 -26.10 -0.04 2.62
C PHE A 96 -26.75 -0.37 1.28
N SER A 97 -28.08 -0.34 1.23
CA SER A 97 -28.80 -0.52 -0.04
C SER A 97 -28.60 0.69 -0.96
N ASP A 98 -28.63 0.47 -2.27
CA ASP A 98 -28.55 1.56 -3.26
C ASP A 98 -29.62 2.65 -3.01
N LEU A 99 -30.85 2.23 -2.67
CA LEU A 99 -31.95 3.15 -2.40
C LEU A 99 -31.68 4.05 -1.19
N GLU A 100 -31.25 3.44 -0.08
CA GLU A 100 -30.96 4.16 1.16
C GLU A 100 -29.76 5.11 0.99
N ALA A 101 -28.69 4.62 0.36
CA ALA A 101 -27.49 5.40 0.07
C ALA A 101 -27.80 6.59 -0.86
N ASP A 102 -28.55 6.39 -1.95
CA ASP A 102 -28.88 7.47 -2.87
C ASP A 102 -29.79 8.53 -2.21
N ARG A 103 -30.75 8.14 -1.36
CA ARG A 103 -31.57 9.10 -0.60
C ARG A 103 -30.75 9.90 0.40
N ALA A 104 -29.87 9.25 1.17
CA ALA A 104 -28.98 9.90 2.11
C ALA A 104 -28.05 10.90 1.37
N TYR A 105 -27.43 10.47 0.27
CA TYR A 105 -26.61 11.32 -0.59
C TYR A 105 -27.38 12.53 -1.12
N THR A 106 -28.57 12.34 -1.68
CA THR A 106 -29.40 13.44 -2.19
C THR A 106 -29.74 14.44 -1.09
N SER A 107 -30.10 13.97 0.12
CA SER A 107 -30.40 14.86 1.23
C SER A 107 -29.18 15.71 1.67
N ILE A 108 -27.97 15.15 1.61
CA ILE A 108 -26.73 15.89 1.88
C ILE A 108 -26.50 16.96 0.81
N VAL A 109 -26.65 16.60 -0.48
CA VAL A 109 -26.46 17.53 -1.59
C VAL A 109 -27.41 18.73 -1.49
N GLU A 110 -28.70 18.50 -1.23
CA GLU A 110 -29.67 19.58 -1.03
C GLU A 110 -29.30 20.46 0.17
N THR A 111 -28.87 19.86 1.29
CA THR A 111 -28.47 20.58 2.50
C THR A 111 -27.27 21.50 2.24
N ILE A 112 -26.20 20.98 1.62
CA ILE A 112 -25.01 21.78 1.34
C ILE A 112 -25.33 22.90 0.34
N LYS A 113 -26.17 22.64 -0.65
CA LYS A 113 -26.62 23.63 -1.64
C LYS A 113 -27.35 24.80 -0.99
N GLU A 114 -28.25 24.52 -0.04
CA GLU A 114 -28.93 25.56 0.74
C GLU A 114 -27.96 26.38 1.60
N MET A 115 -26.97 25.72 2.21
CA MET A 115 -25.92 26.37 3.00
C MET A 115 -25.04 27.29 2.14
N GLU A 116 -24.59 26.82 0.97
CA GLU A 116 -23.82 27.64 0.03
C GLU A 116 -24.63 28.84 -0.45
N ALA A 117 -25.91 28.65 -0.76
CA ALA A 117 -26.80 29.75 -1.15
C ALA A 117 -26.97 30.78 -0.01
N LEU A 118 -27.08 30.34 1.25
CA LEU A 118 -27.13 31.23 2.40
C LEU A 118 -25.83 32.01 2.58
N GLU A 119 -24.69 31.35 2.43
CA GLU A 119 -23.37 31.98 2.50
C GLU A 119 -23.23 33.05 1.43
N ARG A 120 -23.55 32.74 0.16
CA ARG A 120 -23.53 33.70 -0.96
C ARG A 120 -24.44 34.89 -0.70
N ARG A 121 -25.67 34.66 -0.24
CA ARG A 121 -26.61 35.74 0.11
C ARG A 121 -26.07 36.66 1.22
N SER A 122 -25.31 36.10 2.16
CA SER A 122 -24.84 36.83 3.34
C SER A 122 -23.50 37.54 3.13
N LEU A 123 -22.61 36.98 2.30
CA LEU A 123 -21.25 37.48 2.07
C LEU A 123 -21.00 38.01 0.65
N GLY A 124 -21.96 37.84 -0.26
CA GLY A 124 -21.84 38.12 -1.69
C GLY A 124 -21.11 37.04 -2.50
N ARG A 125 -20.49 36.06 -1.83
CA ARG A 125 -19.65 35.00 -2.39
C ARG A 125 -19.54 33.83 -1.40
N ALA A 126 -19.15 32.65 -1.87
CA ALA A 126 -19.03 31.44 -1.05
C ALA A 126 -17.56 31.18 -0.63
N GLU A 127 -16.98 32.05 0.19
CA GLU A 127 -15.55 31.98 0.59
C GLU A 127 -15.20 30.75 1.41
N ILE A 128 -16.03 30.39 2.38
CA ILE A 128 -15.86 29.23 3.25
C ILE A 128 -15.99 27.96 2.41
N ALA A 129 -17.00 27.89 1.55
CA ALA A 129 -17.16 26.78 0.61
C ALA A 129 -15.95 26.64 -0.33
N HIS A 130 -15.53 27.75 -0.95
CA HIS A 130 -14.36 27.80 -1.82
C HIS A 130 -13.09 27.34 -1.10
N ALA A 131 -12.81 27.87 0.10
CA ALA A 131 -11.64 27.49 0.89
C ALA A 131 -11.67 26.01 1.27
N THR A 132 -12.83 25.47 1.66
CA THR A 132 -13.00 24.06 2.02
C THR A 132 -12.63 23.14 0.87
N ILE A 133 -13.15 23.40 -0.34
CA ILE A 133 -12.82 22.60 -1.53
C ILE A 133 -11.36 22.78 -1.95
N LYS A 134 -10.80 23.99 -1.88
CA LYS A 134 -9.38 24.21 -2.19
C LYS A 134 -8.45 23.45 -1.25
N ILE A 135 -8.75 23.42 0.05
CA ILE A 135 -7.98 22.66 1.04
C ILE A 135 -8.09 21.16 0.76
N PHE A 136 -9.29 20.65 0.49
CA PHE A 136 -9.51 19.24 0.14
C PHE A 136 -8.68 18.83 -1.09
N LEU A 137 -8.74 19.60 -2.17
CA LEU A 137 -7.99 19.32 -3.40
C LEU A 137 -6.48 19.48 -3.20
N ALA A 138 -6.04 20.44 -2.38
CA ALA A 138 -4.62 20.61 -2.06
C ALA A 138 -4.06 19.39 -1.33
N ASP A 139 -4.81 18.80 -0.41
CA ASP A 139 -4.40 17.59 0.31
C ASP A 139 -4.19 16.41 -0.66
N MET A 140 -5.10 16.21 -1.61
CA MET A 140 -4.95 15.19 -2.66
C MET A 140 -3.72 15.41 -3.55
N ARG A 141 -3.34 16.66 -3.84
CA ARG A 141 -2.18 16.99 -4.67
C ARG A 141 -0.83 16.74 -3.98
N LYS A 142 -0.79 16.62 -2.65
CA LYS A 142 0.44 16.32 -1.91
C LYS A 142 1.03 14.96 -2.28
N VAL A 143 0.17 14.02 -2.70
CA VAL A 143 0.57 12.63 -2.96
C VAL A 143 1.67 12.56 -4.02
N MET A 144 2.85 12.10 -3.62
CA MET A 144 4.05 11.97 -4.44
C MET A 144 4.58 13.32 -4.98
N SER A 145 4.37 14.42 -4.24
CA SER A 145 4.77 15.77 -4.67
C SER A 145 6.25 16.06 -4.43
N GLY A 146 6.82 15.64 -3.31
CA GLY A 146 8.25 15.66 -3.00
C GLY A 146 9.01 14.46 -3.56
N PHE A 147 8.30 13.36 -3.89
CA PHE A 147 8.89 12.13 -4.43
C PHE A 147 8.41 11.76 -5.85
N TYR A 148 8.43 12.71 -6.78
CA TYR A 148 7.86 12.52 -8.12
C TYR A 148 8.46 11.33 -8.88
N ARG A 149 7.57 10.48 -9.41
CA ARG A 149 7.89 9.44 -10.39
C ARG A 149 6.93 9.56 -11.58
N PRO A 150 7.43 9.58 -12.83
CA PRO A 150 6.56 9.55 -14.00
C PRO A 150 5.60 8.34 -13.97
N PRO A 151 4.34 8.49 -14.42
CA PRO A 151 3.74 9.72 -14.98
C PRO A 151 3.21 10.73 -13.93
N GLY A 152 3.30 10.44 -12.64
CA GLY A 152 2.65 11.20 -11.56
C GLY A 152 1.64 10.34 -10.79
N ALA A 153 1.10 10.86 -9.68
CA ALA A 153 0.18 10.12 -8.82
C ALA A 153 -1.25 10.18 -9.36
N MET A 154 -1.96 9.04 -9.36
CA MET A 154 -3.37 8.99 -9.76
C MET A 154 -4.25 9.94 -8.93
N VAL A 155 -4.04 9.99 -7.62
CA VAL A 155 -4.83 10.85 -6.71
C VAL A 155 -4.61 12.33 -7.00
N ALA A 156 -3.36 12.75 -7.23
CA ALA A 156 -3.04 14.12 -7.61
C ALA A 156 -3.64 14.49 -8.98
N TYR A 157 -3.55 13.59 -9.96
CA TYR A 157 -4.19 13.76 -11.27
C TYR A 157 -5.71 13.91 -11.14
N ILE A 158 -6.36 13.10 -10.31
CA ILE A 158 -7.79 13.21 -10.05
C ILE A 158 -8.13 14.56 -9.44
N ALA A 159 -7.31 15.09 -8.51
CA ALA A 159 -7.56 16.40 -7.92
C ALA A 159 -7.55 17.53 -8.97
N GLU A 160 -6.65 17.46 -9.95
CA GLU A 160 -6.61 18.40 -11.08
C GLU A 160 -7.84 18.30 -11.97
N GLU A 161 -8.30 17.07 -12.26
CA GLU A 161 -9.51 16.85 -13.06
C GLU A 161 -10.78 17.29 -12.33
N LEU A 162 -10.87 17.03 -11.02
CA LEU A 162 -11.97 17.52 -10.19
C LEU A 162 -12.03 19.04 -10.22
N GLU A 163 -10.91 19.73 -10.01
CA GLU A 163 -10.87 21.19 -9.99
C GLU A 163 -11.35 21.84 -11.29
N LYS A 164 -11.00 21.24 -12.44
CA LYS A 164 -11.45 21.70 -13.77
C LYS A 164 -12.96 21.58 -13.96
N ASN A 165 -13.58 20.61 -13.29
CA ASN A 165 -15.00 20.30 -13.40
C ASN A 165 -15.86 20.95 -12.30
N VAL A 166 -15.26 21.64 -11.32
CA VAL A 166 -16.00 22.43 -10.33
C VAL A 166 -16.54 23.69 -10.98
N ASP A 167 -17.85 23.87 -10.92
CA ASP A 167 -18.50 25.14 -11.21
C ASP A 167 -18.34 26.04 -9.98
N TRP A 168 -17.50 27.07 -10.07
CA TRP A 168 -17.22 27.96 -8.95
C TRP A 168 -18.40 28.89 -8.58
N GLU A 169 -19.48 28.90 -9.38
CA GLU A 169 -20.75 29.52 -9.03
C GLU A 169 -21.72 28.56 -8.33
N ASN A 170 -21.44 27.25 -8.35
CA ASN A 170 -22.18 26.21 -7.65
C ASN A 170 -21.20 25.15 -7.09
N ILE A 171 -20.38 25.55 -6.12
CA ILE A 171 -19.12 24.87 -5.76
C ILE A 171 -19.39 23.46 -5.25
N MET A 172 -20.27 23.35 -4.28
CA MET A 172 -20.43 22.13 -3.50
C MET A 172 -21.16 21.03 -4.26
N GLU A 173 -22.28 21.37 -4.91
CA GLU A 173 -23.07 20.42 -5.71
C GLU A 173 -22.25 19.92 -6.91
N SER A 174 -21.56 20.84 -7.62
CA SER A 174 -20.73 20.47 -8.76
C SER A 174 -19.53 19.60 -8.35
N PHE A 175 -18.87 19.92 -7.23
CA PHE A 175 -17.80 19.10 -6.67
C PHE A 175 -18.27 17.68 -6.33
N LEU A 176 -19.36 17.52 -5.57
CA LEU A 176 -19.86 16.19 -5.18
C LEU A 176 -20.29 15.36 -6.39
N LYS A 177 -20.91 15.99 -7.39
CA LYS A 177 -21.24 15.33 -8.65
C LYS A 177 -19.98 14.85 -9.38
N SER A 178 -18.99 15.72 -9.53
CA SER A 178 -17.71 15.40 -10.17
C SER A 178 -16.96 14.28 -9.42
N ALA A 179 -16.97 14.32 -8.08
CA ALA A 179 -16.38 13.28 -7.24
C ALA A 179 -17.07 11.93 -7.41
N LYS A 180 -18.41 11.90 -7.43
CA LYS A 180 -19.20 10.68 -7.67
C LYS A 180 -18.88 10.05 -9.02
N GLU A 181 -18.78 10.85 -10.07
CA GLU A 181 -18.42 10.39 -11.41
C GLU A 181 -16.98 9.88 -11.46
N SER A 182 -16.03 10.62 -10.87
CA SER A 182 -14.61 10.25 -10.81
C SER A 182 -14.38 8.92 -10.07
N ILE A 183 -15.05 8.72 -8.92
CA ILE A 183 -14.98 7.47 -8.17
C ILE A 183 -15.56 6.31 -8.98
N ARG A 184 -16.80 6.42 -9.46
CA ARG A 184 -17.53 5.30 -10.08
C ARG A 184 -16.97 4.89 -11.45
N ASN A 185 -16.37 5.83 -12.18
CA ASN A 185 -15.76 5.56 -13.48
C ASN A 185 -14.31 5.07 -13.38
N ASN A 186 -13.68 5.17 -12.20
CA ASN A 186 -12.32 4.71 -12.00
C ASN A 186 -12.20 3.19 -12.17
N VAL A 187 -11.14 2.73 -12.83
CA VAL A 187 -10.88 1.31 -13.07
C VAL A 187 -10.79 0.49 -11.79
N TYR A 188 -10.18 1.02 -10.73
CA TYR A 188 -10.05 0.31 -9.45
C TYR A 188 -11.39 0.12 -8.75
N TYR A 189 -12.27 1.14 -8.80
CA TYR A 189 -13.63 1.01 -8.30
C TYR A 189 -14.40 -0.07 -9.05
N ARG A 190 -14.29 -0.08 -10.39
CA ARG A 190 -14.96 -1.09 -11.22
C ARG A 190 -14.43 -2.51 -10.97
N LEU A 191 -13.11 -2.70 -10.92
CA LEU A 191 -12.50 -4.00 -10.63
C LEU A 191 -12.92 -4.52 -9.25
N SER A 192 -12.91 -3.66 -8.24
CA SER A 192 -13.31 -4.03 -6.87
C SER A 192 -14.80 -4.31 -6.77
N LYS A 193 -15.65 -3.47 -7.37
CA LYS A 193 -17.10 -3.61 -7.36
C LYS A 193 -17.58 -4.89 -8.04
N GLU A 194 -16.96 -5.26 -9.15
CA GLU A 194 -17.26 -6.49 -9.89
C GLU A 194 -16.60 -7.75 -9.26
N GLY A 195 -15.90 -7.58 -8.13
CA GLY A 195 -15.27 -8.67 -7.38
C GLY A 195 -14.09 -9.33 -8.10
N LEU A 196 -13.40 -8.61 -9.01
CA LEU A 196 -12.29 -9.19 -9.77
C LEU A 196 -11.01 -9.29 -8.97
N CYS A 197 -10.76 -8.37 -8.03
CA CYS A 197 -9.59 -8.38 -7.15
C CYS A 197 -9.74 -7.36 -6.02
N LYS A 198 -8.98 -7.54 -4.95
CA LYS A 198 -8.74 -6.51 -3.92
C LYS A 198 -7.51 -5.69 -4.25
N PHE A 199 -7.48 -4.45 -3.75
CA PHE A 199 -6.35 -3.54 -3.95
C PHE A 199 -5.89 -2.90 -2.64
N GLY A 200 -4.63 -2.53 -2.62
CA GLY A 200 -4.02 -1.73 -1.59
C GLY A 200 -2.99 -0.77 -2.13
N ASN A 201 -2.55 0.17 -1.31
CA ASN A 201 -1.67 1.27 -1.69
C ASN A 201 -0.25 1.07 -1.16
N ASP A 202 0.78 1.35 -1.95
CA ASP A 202 2.18 1.33 -1.49
C ASP A 202 2.68 2.76 -1.22
N TYR A 203 1.91 3.53 -0.45
CA TYR A 203 2.21 4.91 -0.06
C TYR A 203 1.38 5.32 1.15
N ALA A 204 1.86 6.24 1.98
CA ALA A 204 1.15 6.64 3.21
C ALA A 204 0.10 7.75 2.98
N LEU A 205 0.09 8.42 1.83
CA LEU A 205 -0.81 9.56 1.56
C LEU A 205 -1.89 9.23 0.52
N GLY A 206 -2.97 10.03 0.52
CA GLY A 206 -4.09 9.92 -0.43
C GLY A 206 -5.09 8.80 -0.11
N LEU A 207 -4.95 8.17 1.05
CA LEU A 207 -5.62 6.90 1.38
C LEU A 207 -7.14 7.01 1.49
N ARG A 208 -7.67 8.14 1.98
CA ARG A 208 -9.12 8.31 2.13
C ARG A 208 -9.83 8.29 0.78
N TRP A 209 -9.26 8.95 -0.25
CA TRP A 209 -9.75 8.85 -1.62
C TRP A 209 -9.65 7.43 -2.18
N LEU A 210 -8.53 6.74 -1.96
CA LEU A 210 -8.34 5.36 -2.40
C LEU A 210 -9.31 4.38 -1.71
N ARG A 211 -9.65 4.62 -0.44
CA ARG A 211 -10.67 3.85 0.30
C ARG A 211 -12.03 3.93 -0.40
N HIS A 212 -12.41 5.12 -0.88
CA HIS A 212 -13.62 5.30 -1.68
C HIS A 212 -13.61 4.51 -3.00
N LEU A 213 -12.44 4.31 -3.60
CA LEU A 213 -12.27 3.46 -4.78
C LEU A 213 -12.31 1.96 -4.47
N GLY A 214 -12.35 1.55 -3.20
CA GLY A 214 -12.34 0.15 -2.79
C GLY A 214 -10.99 -0.42 -2.40
N PHE A 215 -9.98 0.43 -2.15
CA PHE A 215 -8.73 -0.04 -1.57
C PHE A 215 -9.01 -0.52 -0.13
N VAL A 216 -8.47 -1.69 0.22
CA VAL A 216 -8.68 -2.36 1.50
C VAL A 216 -7.36 -2.64 2.24
N GLN A 217 -6.24 -2.18 1.70
CA GLN A 217 -4.93 -2.39 2.30
C GLN A 217 -4.03 -1.17 2.01
N VAL A 218 -3.06 -0.93 2.87
CA VAL A 218 -1.95 0.00 2.62
C VAL A 218 -0.66 -0.59 3.15
N SER A 219 0.43 -0.39 2.43
CA SER A 219 1.78 -0.79 2.76
C SER A 219 2.65 0.44 2.94
N THR A 220 3.42 0.44 4.02
CA THR A 220 4.47 1.41 4.27
C THR A 220 5.79 0.70 4.55
N ASN A 221 6.89 1.41 4.37
CA ASN A 221 8.23 1.03 4.82
C ASN A 221 8.96 2.33 5.25
N PRO A 222 10.16 2.26 5.85
CA PRO A 222 10.86 3.46 6.31
C PRO A 222 11.08 4.53 5.22
N VAL A 223 11.29 4.13 3.95
CA VAL A 223 11.37 5.07 2.81
C VAL A 223 10.06 5.80 2.63
N LEU A 224 8.95 5.06 2.64
CA LEU A 224 7.62 5.62 2.41
C LEU A 224 7.14 6.46 3.59
N ALA A 225 7.53 6.09 4.81
CA ALA A 225 7.36 6.91 5.99
C ALA A 225 8.13 8.23 5.84
N ALA A 226 9.41 8.17 5.49
CA ALA A 226 10.22 9.37 5.24
C ALA A 226 9.64 10.23 4.11
N ALA A 227 9.18 9.62 3.02
CA ALA A 227 8.56 10.32 1.90
C ALA A 227 7.24 11.01 2.33
N ALA A 228 6.49 10.43 3.26
CA ALA A 228 5.29 11.07 3.81
C ALA A 228 5.62 12.37 4.55
N TYR A 229 6.72 12.41 5.32
CA TYR A 229 7.20 13.64 5.96
C TYR A 229 7.71 14.69 4.96
N ASP A 230 8.30 14.25 3.85
CA ASP A 230 8.76 15.16 2.80
C ASP A 230 7.57 15.74 2.00
N ASP A 231 6.53 14.94 1.74
CA ASP A 231 5.30 15.34 1.04
C ASP A 231 4.29 16.12 1.92
N ASP A 232 4.20 15.79 3.21
CA ASP A 232 3.40 16.50 4.22
C ASP A 232 4.26 16.89 5.43
N PRO A 233 4.94 18.05 5.37
CA PRO A 233 5.77 18.54 6.46
C PRO A 233 5.03 18.77 7.79
N SER A 234 3.68 18.83 7.79
CA SER A 234 2.90 18.99 9.03
C SER A 234 3.00 17.77 9.94
N LEU A 235 3.41 16.60 9.43
CA LEU A 235 3.72 15.42 10.25
C LEU A 235 4.85 15.68 11.26
N TRP A 236 5.75 16.65 10.99
CA TRP A 236 6.74 17.08 11.97
C TRP A 236 6.10 17.86 13.10
N GLU A 237 5.25 18.84 12.77
CA GLU A 237 4.61 19.76 13.71
C GLU A 237 3.34 20.37 13.09
N GLY A 238 2.25 20.40 13.86
CA GLY A 238 0.98 20.97 13.47
C GLY A 238 0.11 20.06 12.60
N TYR A 239 0.30 18.73 12.68
CA TYR A 239 -0.49 17.78 11.91
C TYR A 239 -1.96 17.86 12.28
N GLY A 240 -2.80 18.25 11.32
CA GLY A 240 -4.26 18.25 11.42
C GLY A 240 -4.92 17.39 10.35
N GLY A 241 -4.16 16.48 9.73
CA GLY A 241 -4.60 15.71 8.57
C GLY A 241 -5.68 14.68 8.91
N GLU A 242 -5.49 13.84 9.92
CA GLU A 242 -6.50 12.86 10.37
C GLU A 242 -6.76 13.00 11.88
N ASP A 243 -7.99 12.66 12.28
CA ASP A 243 -8.48 12.94 13.63
C ASP A 243 -7.76 12.13 14.71
N LEU A 244 -7.41 12.82 15.80
CA LEU A 244 -6.71 12.28 16.98
C LEU A 244 -5.27 11.81 16.73
N CYS A 245 -4.76 11.87 15.50
CA CYS A 245 -3.38 11.53 15.19
C CYS A 245 -2.41 12.60 15.70
N PRO A 246 -1.38 12.22 16.49
CA PRO A 246 -0.34 13.16 16.90
C PRO A 246 0.61 13.51 15.74
N ASP A 247 1.23 14.68 15.82
CA ASP A 247 2.45 14.97 15.05
C ASP A 247 3.69 14.43 15.77
N PHE A 248 4.85 14.51 15.10
CA PHE A 248 6.08 13.98 15.66
C PHE A 248 6.55 14.77 16.88
N LYS A 249 6.37 16.09 16.89
CA LYS A 249 6.67 16.93 18.06
C LYS A 249 5.94 16.45 19.32
N ALA A 250 4.62 16.26 19.25
CA ALA A 250 3.81 15.76 20.36
C ALA A 250 4.27 14.36 20.80
N ALA A 251 4.60 13.48 19.85
CA ALA A 251 5.12 12.15 20.16
C ALA A 251 6.48 12.21 20.89
N ILE A 252 7.36 13.15 20.54
CA ILE A 252 8.63 13.38 21.25
C ILE A 252 8.40 13.98 22.65
N GLU A 253 7.43 14.88 22.81
CA GLU A 253 7.06 15.45 24.11
C GLU A 253 6.59 14.37 25.10
N GLU A 254 6.01 13.27 24.62
CA GLU A 254 5.54 12.14 25.44
C GLU A 254 6.62 11.08 25.75
N LEU A 255 7.81 11.16 25.14
CA LEU A 255 8.88 10.19 25.39
C LEU A 255 9.37 10.17 26.85
N GLU A 256 9.85 9.01 27.30
CA GLU A 256 10.48 8.84 28.61
C GLU A 256 11.69 9.79 28.79
N VAL A 257 11.91 10.24 30.02
CA VAL A 257 12.98 11.20 30.37
C VAL A 257 14.37 10.66 29.98
N THR A 258 14.60 9.37 30.20
CA THR A 258 15.86 8.69 29.88
C THR A 258 16.20 8.71 28.39
N LEU A 259 15.19 8.58 27.51
CA LEU A 259 15.35 8.73 26.06
C LEU A 259 15.70 10.18 25.68
N LYS A 260 15.02 11.15 26.29
CA LYS A 260 15.26 12.59 26.03
C LYS A 260 16.64 13.05 26.47
N GLU A 261 17.21 12.44 27.51
CA GLU A 261 18.55 12.76 27.99
C GLU A 261 19.66 12.24 27.08
N ASN A 262 19.46 11.08 26.44
CA ASN A 262 20.46 10.40 25.60
C ASN A 262 19.88 9.94 24.26
N PRO A 263 19.36 10.84 23.41
CA PRO A 263 18.63 10.48 22.20
C PRO A 263 19.47 9.68 21.19
N GLU A 264 20.80 9.81 21.19
CA GLU A 264 21.70 9.03 20.34
C GLU A 264 21.68 7.53 20.65
N VAL A 265 21.57 7.17 21.94
CA VAL A 265 21.56 5.77 22.37
C VAL A 265 20.24 5.09 21.97
N TYR A 266 19.17 5.87 21.89
CA TYR A 266 17.81 5.42 21.57
C TYR A 266 17.36 5.86 20.18
N ALA A 267 18.29 6.02 19.24
CA ALA A 267 17.99 6.51 17.90
C ALA A 267 16.99 5.60 17.17
N ASP A 268 17.08 4.28 17.35
CA ASP A 268 16.12 3.32 16.78
C ASP A 268 14.72 3.44 17.41
N ASP A 269 14.62 3.68 18.72
CA ASP A 269 13.32 3.95 19.36
C ASP A 269 12.68 5.26 18.85
N ILE A 270 13.50 6.30 18.63
CA ILE A 270 13.05 7.56 18.04
C ILE A 270 12.58 7.37 16.59
N ALA A 271 13.30 6.56 15.81
CA ALA A 271 12.91 6.21 14.45
C ALA A 271 11.63 5.36 14.40
N ALA A 272 11.47 4.42 15.34
CA ALA A 272 10.23 3.66 15.52
C ALA A 272 9.06 4.60 15.81
N LYS A 273 9.25 5.61 16.68
CA LYS A 273 8.22 6.60 16.96
C LYS A 273 7.86 7.48 15.76
N GLY A 274 8.86 7.87 14.95
CA GLY A 274 8.61 8.57 13.68
C GLY A 274 7.86 7.69 12.68
N THR A 275 8.14 6.39 12.68
CA THR A 275 7.40 5.42 11.86
C THR A 275 5.95 5.32 12.33
N GLU A 276 5.70 5.21 13.63
CA GLU A 276 4.35 5.20 14.23
C GLU A 276 3.54 6.44 13.85
N VAL A 277 4.11 7.63 13.99
CA VAL A 277 3.44 8.89 13.63
C VAL A 277 3.02 8.90 12.16
N SER A 278 3.86 8.36 11.27
CA SER A 278 3.53 8.26 9.83
C SER A 278 2.43 7.24 9.51
N ILE A 279 2.14 6.30 10.42
CA ILE A 279 1.15 5.23 10.18
C ILE A 279 -0.16 5.37 10.94
N TRP A 280 -0.22 6.15 12.02
CA TRP A 280 -1.49 6.42 12.73
C TRP A 280 -2.60 6.95 11.82
N PRO A 281 -2.34 7.89 10.90
CA PRO A 281 -3.33 8.31 9.91
C PRO A 281 -3.86 7.14 9.07
N ASN A 282 -2.99 6.20 8.71
CA ASN A 282 -3.35 5.04 7.90
C ASN A 282 -4.25 4.09 8.68
N LEU A 283 -3.96 3.87 9.97
CA LEU A 283 -4.80 3.05 10.83
C LEU A 283 -6.22 3.58 10.88
N VAL A 284 -6.39 4.88 11.17
CA VAL A 284 -7.71 5.49 11.35
C VAL A 284 -8.51 5.57 10.05
N ILE A 285 -7.86 5.85 8.92
CA ILE A 285 -8.52 5.84 7.60
C ILE A 285 -9.11 4.47 7.30
N PHE A 286 -8.40 3.38 7.60
CA PHE A 286 -8.89 2.04 7.30
C PHE A 286 -9.67 1.38 8.44
N ARG A 287 -9.71 2.00 9.62
CA ARG A 287 -10.35 1.44 10.83
C ARG A 287 -11.83 1.09 10.64
N PRO A 288 -12.68 1.93 10.01
CA PRO A 288 -14.11 1.62 9.89
C PRO A 288 -14.36 0.35 9.08
N ILE A 289 -13.66 0.17 7.94
CA ILE A 289 -13.81 -1.04 7.13
C ILE A 289 -13.12 -2.25 7.76
N ALA A 290 -12.09 -2.06 8.58
CA ALA A 290 -11.48 -3.13 9.36
C ALA A 290 -12.46 -3.71 10.39
N ILE A 291 -13.15 -2.85 11.14
CA ILE A 291 -14.18 -3.29 12.09
C ILE A 291 -15.35 -3.94 11.34
N ALA A 292 -15.90 -3.28 10.32
CA ALA A 292 -17.08 -3.77 9.61
C ALA A 292 -16.83 -5.13 8.92
N SER A 293 -15.61 -5.37 8.46
CA SER A 293 -15.21 -6.62 7.80
C SER A 293 -14.67 -7.68 8.76
N ASN A 294 -14.63 -7.42 10.07
CA ASN A 294 -14.01 -8.28 11.07
C ASN A 294 -12.54 -8.61 10.71
N MET A 295 -11.75 -7.55 10.50
CA MET A 295 -10.32 -7.61 10.17
C MET A 295 -10.00 -8.31 8.84
N ARG A 296 -10.99 -8.45 7.95
CA ARG A 296 -10.80 -8.99 6.60
C ARG A 296 -10.25 -7.97 5.60
N HIS A 297 -10.60 -6.70 5.79
CA HIS A 297 -10.21 -5.53 5.01
C HIS A 297 -9.64 -4.45 5.94
N GLY A 298 -9.08 -3.39 5.37
CA GLY A 298 -8.59 -2.23 6.10
C GLY A 298 -7.26 -2.47 6.82
N MET A 299 -6.38 -3.30 6.26
CA MET A 299 -5.11 -3.67 6.89
C MET A 299 -3.98 -2.71 6.53
N VAL A 300 -3.17 -2.35 7.53
CA VAL A 300 -2.01 -1.47 7.39
C VAL A 300 -0.75 -2.28 7.59
N SER A 301 0.04 -2.46 6.53
CA SER A 301 1.31 -3.15 6.57
C SER A 301 2.42 -2.21 7.02
N LEU A 302 3.01 -2.48 8.18
CA LEU A 302 4.16 -1.75 8.74
C LEU A 302 5.41 -2.60 8.68
N GLN A 303 6.47 -2.07 8.07
CA GLN A 303 7.76 -2.74 7.99
C GLN A 303 8.51 -2.72 9.33
N LEU A 304 8.92 -3.89 9.81
CA LEU A 304 9.85 -4.02 10.92
C LEU A 304 11.26 -3.60 10.50
N ASN A 305 12.08 -3.21 11.49
CA ASN A 305 13.42 -2.70 11.26
C ASN A 305 14.27 -3.68 10.43
N PRO A 306 14.68 -3.30 9.20
CA PRO A 306 15.40 -4.19 8.29
C PRO A 306 16.79 -4.55 8.79
N THR A 307 17.39 -3.75 9.68
CA THR A 307 18.75 -3.96 10.20
C THR A 307 18.85 -5.10 11.22
N ILE A 308 17.71 -5.56 11.74
CA ILE A 308 17.62 -6.67 12.71
C ILE A 308 16.77 -7.84 12.18
N ALA A 309 16.51 -7.87 10.87
CA ALA A 309 15.58 -8.82 10.24
C ALA A 309 15.99 -10.31 10.39
N ASP A 310 17.26 -10.59 10.69
CA ASP A 310 17.78 -11.93 10.97
C ASP A 310 17.79 -12.29 12.46
N ASP A 311 17.41 -11.34 13.33
CA ASP A 311 17.31 -11.51 14.78
C ASP A 311 15.84 -11.65 15.21
N TYR A 312 15.43 -12.91 15.42
CA TYR A 312 14.05 -13.25 15.81
C TYR A 312 13.63 -12.54 17.11
N GLU A 313 14.48 -12.54 18.14
CA GLU A 313 14.09 -12.02 19.47
C GLU A 313 13.94 -10.50 19.43
N LYS A 314 14.87 -9.78 18.79
CA LYS A 314 14.76 -8.33 18.65
C LYS A 314 13.57 -7.93 17.79
N SER A 315 13.37 -8.61 16.66
CA SER A 315 12.24 -8.33 15.76
C SER A 315 10.90 -8.58 16.44
N LEU A 316 10.78 -9.67 17.22
CA LEU A 316 9.57 -9.96 17.99
C LEU A 316 9.31 -8.89 19.06
N LYS A 317 10.34 -8.48 19.80
CA LYS A 317 10.22 -7.44 20.83
C LYS A 317 9.75 -6.11 20.23
N GLU A 318 10.33 -5.70 19.11
CA GLU A 318 9.92 -4.47 18.40
C GLU A 318 8.46 -4.56 17.92
N ALA A 319 8.08 -5.66 17.27
CA ALA A 319 6.72 -5.89 16.80
C ALA A 319 5.69 -5.79 17.95
N LEU A 320 5.97 -6.42 19.10
CA LEU A 320 5.07 -6.39 20.25
C LEU A 320 4.96 -4.98 20.86
N LYS A 321 6.04 -4.20 20.88
CA LYS A 321 6.02 -2.81 21.36
C LYS A 321 5.13 -1.94 20.46
N ILE A 322 5.38 -1.95 19.16
CA ILE A 322 4.59 -1.17 18.18
C ILE A 322 3.11 -1.58 18.23
N TYR A 323 2.82 -2.87 18.38
CA TYR A 323 1.44 -3.36 18.48
C TYR A 323 0.73 -2.83 19.73
N ALA A 324 1.44 -2.76 20.87
CA ALA A 324 0.89 -2.22 22.12
C ALA A 324 0.61 -0.71 22.00
N ASP A 325 1.54 0.06 21.45
CA ASP A 325 1.37 1.50 21.20
C ASP A 325 0.16 1.76 20.26
N ALA A 326 0.02 0.96 19.20
CA ALA A 326 -1.12 1.02 18.30
C ALA A 326 -2.44 0.68 18.99
N GLU A 327 -2.43 -0.31 19.89
CA GLU A 327 -3.62 -0.73 20.62
C GLU A 327 -4.10 0.37 21.57
N GLU A 328 -3.19 1.04 22.27
CA GLU A 328 -3.52 2.17 23.14
C GLU A 328 -4.12 3.35 22.36
N PHE A 329 -3.49 3.71 21.25
CA PHE A 329 -3.99 4.75 20.35
C PHE A 329 -5.41 4.41 19.83
N LEU A 330 -5.60 3.19 19.33
CA LEU A 330 -6.88 2.75 18.80
C LEU A 330 -7.96 2.58 19.86
N LYS A 331 -7.63 2.25 21.12
CA LYS A 331 -8.63 2.25 22.22
C LYS A 331 -9.26 3.64 22.37
N LYS A 332 -8.46 4.70 22.30
CA LYS A 332 -8.94 6.08 22.34
C LYS A 332 -9.73 6.45 21.09
N TYR A 333 -9.26 6.07 19.90
CA TYR A 333 -9.97 6.35 18.66
C TYR A 333 -11.32 5.62 18.60
N ASP A 334 -11.33 4.32 18.88
CA ASP A 334 -12.53 3.47 18.88
C ASP A 334 -13.54 3.91 19.93
N TYR A 335 -13.12 4.52 21.04
CA TYR A 335 -14.04 5.13 22.01
C TYR A 335 -15.01 6.10 21.33
N TYR A 336 -14.50 6.94 20.42
CA TYR A 336 -15.29 7.90 19.65
C TYR A 336 -15.92 7.27 18.41
N LEU A 337 -15.16 6.51 17.61
CA LEU A 337 -15.67 5.90 16.37
C LEU A 337 -16.87 4.99 16.68
N LEU A 338 -16.77 4.21 17.76
CA LEU A 338 -17.77 3.20 18.11
C LEU A 338 -18.76 3.66 19.20
N TRP A 339 -18.86 4.96 19.47
CA TRP A 339 -19.80 5.47 20.47
C TRP A 339 -21.24 5.11 20.14
N GLY A 340 -22.00 4.55 21.09
CA GLY A 340 -23.41 4.17 20.86
C GLY A 340 -23.65 2.84 20.15
N TYR A 341 -22.63 2.18 19.59
CA TYR A 341 -22.74 0.83 19.01
C TYR A 341 -22.55 -0.27 20.05
N SER A 342 -22.84 -1.53 19.65
CA SER A 342 -22.74 -2.69 20.52
C SER A 342 -21.37 -2.89 21.17
N SER A 343 -21.39 -3.38 22.42
CA SER A 343 -20.19 -3.70 23.20
C SER A 343 -19.50 -5.00 22.77
N ASN A 344 -20.04 -5.71 21.80
CA ASN A 344 -19.50 -7.01 21.33
C ASN A 344 -18.37 -6.84 20.31
N ILE A 345 -18.05 -5.60 19.92
CA ILE A 345 -16.93 -5.27 19.03
C ILE A 345 -15.66 -5.09 19.88
N GLU A 346 -14.59 -5.80 19.52
CA GLU A 346 -13.27 -5.68 20.15
C GLU A 346 -12.65 -4.30 19.85
N ARG A 347 -12.61 -3.44 20.88
CA ARG A 347 -12.02 -2.09 20.78
C ARG A 347 -10.51 -2.14 20.98
N GLY A 348 -9.78 -1.33 20.23
CA GLY A 348 -8.34 -1.20 20.35
C GLY A 348 -7.54 -2.16 19.49
N ARG A 349 -8.08 -3.31 19.08
CA ARG A 349 -7.34 -4.30 18.29
C ARG A 349 -6.73 -3.67 17.03
N PRO A 350 -5.39 -3.60 16.90
CA PRO A 350 -4.75 -3.02 15.73
C PRO A 350 -5.07 -3.72 14.42
N ASN A 351 -5.44 -2.94 13.40
CA ASN A 351 -5.51 -3.34 11.99
C ASN A 351 -4.12 -3.29 11.33
N ILE A 352 -3.11 -3.77 12.05
CA ILE A 352 -1.72 -3.85 11.60
C ILE A 352 -1.42 -5.26 11.11
N VAL A 353 -0.64 -5.32 10.04
CA VAL A 353 0.12 -6.51 9.65
C VAL A 353 1.61 -6.17 9.60
N PHE A 354 2.46 -6.93 10.29
CA PHE A 354 3.89 -6.62 10.29
C PHE A 354 4.56 -7.14 9.03
N LYS A 355 5.28 -6.28 8.31
CA LYS A 355 6.08 -6.72 7.17
C LYS A 355 7.37 -7.35 7.66
N VAL A 356 7.42 -8.66 7.57
CA VAL A 356 8.56 -9.48 7.97
C VAL A 356 9.40 -9.76 6.72
N ALA A 357 10.66 -9.33 6.72
CA ALA A 357 11.55 -9.57 5.59
C ALA A 357 11.92 -11.06 5.52
N GLY A 358 11.58 -11.71 4.42
CA GLY A 358 11.87 -13.11 4.12
C GLY A 358 13.34 -13.39 3.81
N SER A 359 14.29 -12.64 4.35
CA SER A 359 15.71 -12.74 3.98
C SER A 359 16.45 -13.87 4.71
N SER A 360 15.85 -14.48 5.73
CA SER A 360 16.49 -15.51 6.56
C SER A 360 15.50 -16.49 7.19
N PRO A 361 15.95 -17.61 7.78
CA PRO A 361 15.09 -18.52 8.53
C PRO A 361 14.37 -17.87 9.72
N ALA A 362 14.90 -16.77 10.28
CA ALA A 362 14.26 -16.04 11.38
C ALA A 362 12.86 -15.53 10.98
N ALA A 363 12.66 -15.22 9.69
CA ALA A 363 11.37 -14.79 9.15
C ALA A 363 10.27 -15.86 9.35
N ILE A 364 10.61 -17.14 9.23
CA ILE A 364 9.67 -18.26 9.37
C ILE A 364 9.15 -18.33 10.81
N GLU A 365 10.06 -18.29 11.78
CA GLU A 365 9.69 -18.34 13.21
C GLU A 365 8.96 -17.09 13.66
N LEU A 366 9.42 -15.90 13.23
CA LEU A 366 8.74 -14.65 13.55
C LEU A 366 7.32 -14.63 12.99
N THR A 367 7.14 -15.08 11.74
CA THR A 367 5.83 -15.19 11.09
C THR A 367 4.91 -16.11 11.87
N ARG A 368 5.35 -17.35 12.14
CA ARG A 368 4.57 -18.31 12.91
C ARG A 368 4.18 -17.74 14.28
N LYS A 369 5.13 -17.10 14.98
CA LYS A 369 4.92 -16.57 16.32
C LYS A 369 3.89 -15.45 16.34
N LEU A 370 4.01 -14.44 15.47
CA LEU A 370 3.06 -13.32 15.42
C LEU A 370 1.64 -13.82 15.07
N GLU A 371 1.54 -14.69 14.06
CA GLU A 371 0.26 -15.27 13.65
C GLU A 371 -0.40 -16.10 14.78
N SER A 372 0.39 -16.78 15.62
CA SER A 372 -0.10 -17.53 16.79
C SER A 372 -0.74 -16.65 17.89
N LEU A 373 -0.51 -15.34 17.82
CA LEU A 373 -1.07 -14.32 18.70
C LEU A 373 -2.26 -13.58 18.05
N GLY A 374 -2.63 -13.91 16.81
CA GLY A 374 -3.62 -13.16 16.04
C GLY A 374 -3.09 -11.84 15.47
N ILE A 375 -1.77 -11.62 15.53
CA ILE A 375 -1.08 -10.48 14.93
C ILE A 375 -0.72 -10.86 13.51
N GLY A 376 -1.29 -10.16 12.54
CA GLY A 376 -1.09 -10.49 11.13
C GLY A 376 0.30 -10.13 10.62
N THR A 377 0.73 -10.82 9.57
CA THR A 377 2.01 -10.61 8.91
C THR A 377 1.85 -10.38 7.42
N ASN A 378 2.71 -9.52 6.88
CA ASN A 378 2.88 -9.34 5.45
C ASN A 378 4.32 -9.70 5.08
N ASN A 379 4.58 -10.96 4.78
CA ASN A 379 5.94 -11.36 4.41
C ASN A 379 6.37 -10.64 3.14
N THR A 380 7.57 -10.08 3.12
CA THR A 380 8.07 -9.19 2.06
C THR A 380 9.54 -9.47 1.82
N VAL A 381 10.16 -8.83 0.82
CA VAL A 381 11.50 -9.21 0.36
C VAL A 381 11.48 -10.69 -0.07
N THR A 382 10.36 -11.09 -0.67
CA THR A 382 10.18 -12.40 -1.27
C THR A 382 10.09 -12.29 -2.78
N PHE A 383 10.83 -13.19 -3.44
CA PHE A 383 11.06 -13.16 -4.88
C PHE A 383 10.91 -14.53 -5.52
N THR A 384 10.71 -15.58 -4.72
CA THR A 384 10.79 -16.97 -5.20
C THR A 384 9.61 -17.77 -4.70
N VAL A 385 9.15 -18.73 -5.51
CA VAL A 385 8.05 -19.63 -5.18
C VAL A 385 8.37 -20.42 -3.91
N ALA A 386 9.59 -20.97 -3.81
CA ALA A 386 10.02 -21.73 -2.64
C ALA A 386 9.97 -20.89 -1.34
N GLN A 387 10.37 -19.63 -1.40
CA GLN A 387 10.34 -18.72 -0.26
C GLN A 387 8.92 -18.40 0.18
N GLU A 388 8.05 -18.03 -0.76
CA GLU A 388 6.64 -17.71 -0.48
C GLU A 388 5.87 -18.93 0.04
N VAL A 389 6.11 -20.12 -0.52
CA VAL A 389 5.50 -21.37 -0.03
C VAL A 389 5.85 -21.63 1.43
N GLU A 390 7.12 -21.47 1.81
CA GLU A 390 7.53 -21.70 3.20
C GLU A 390 6.91 -20.69 4.18
N LEU A 391 6.79 -19.44 3.77
CA LEU A 391 6.22 -18.37 4.61
C LEU A 391 4.69 -18.48 4.71
N ILE A 392 3.99 -18.88 3.65
CA ILE A 392 2.56 -19.23 3.71
C ILE A 392 2.33 -20.43 4.66
N LEU A 393 3.19 -21.45 4.62
CA LEU A 393 3.12 -22.57 5.56
C LEU A 393 3.36 -22.12 7.01
N ALA A 394 4.27 -21.16 7.23
CA ALA A 394 4.48 -20.56 8.55
C ALA A 394 3.23 -19.81 9.04
N LYS A 395 2.54 -19.08 8.16
CA LYS A 395 1.25 -18.45 8.48
C LYS A 395 0.21 -19.48 8.86
N ILE A 396 0.05 -20.55 8.06
CA ILE A 396 -0.90 -21.63 8.35
C ILE A 396 -0.63 -22.23 9.74
N ARG A 397 0.65 -22.52 10.07
CA ARG A 397 1.05 -23.05 11.39
C ARG A 397 0.66 -22.11 12.53
N GLY A 398 1.03 -20.83 12.44
CA GLY A 398 0.71 -19.86 13.50
C GLY A 398 -0.79 -19.63 13.65
N ARG A 399 -1.52 -19.48 12.53
CA ARG A 399 -2.97 -19.28 12.51
C ARG A 399 -3.71 -20.48 13.10
N ALA A 400 -3.24 -21.71 12.84
CA ALA A 400 -3.80 -22.91 13.47
C ALA A 400 -3.66 -22.88 15.00
N GLU A 401 -2.53 -22.39 15.54
CA GLU A 401 -2.36 -22.18 16.99
C GLU A 401 -3.32 -21.11 17.54
N ALA A 402 -3.55 -20.01 16.80
CA ALA A 402 -4.44 -18.94 17.21
C ALA A 402 -5.91 -19.39 17.23
N VAL A 403 -6.38 -20.08 16.19
CA VAL A 403 -7.77 -20.56 16.10
C VAL A 403 -8.09 -21.58 17.18
N LYS A 404 -7.14 -22.44 17.57
CA LYS A 404 -7.30 -23.35 18.72
C LYS A 404 -7.55 -22.62 20.03
N LYS A 405 -7.03 -21.40 20.18
CA LYS A 405 -7.23 -20.53 21.35
C LYS A 405 -8.52 -19.70 21.24
N GLY A 406 -9.28 -19.83 20.15
CA GLY A 406 -10.45 -18.99 19.87
C GLY A 406 -10.11 -17.58 19.40
N ILE A 407 -8.84 -17.30 19.09
CA ILE A 407 -8.40 -15.98 18.63
C ILE A 407 -8.91 -15.77 17.20
N HIS A 408 -9.62 -14.67 16.98
CA HIS A 408 -10.08 -14.27 15.66
C HIS A 408 -8.88 -13.91 14.79
N LEU A 409 -8.89 -14.31 13.52
CA LEU A 409 -7.78 -14.10 12.61
C LEU A 409 -7.94 -12.80 11.81
N THR A 410 -6.80 -12.18 11.51
CA THR A 410 -6.70 -11.02 10.62
C THR A 410 -6.36 -11.48 9.20
N THR A 411 -6.71 -10.72 8.15
CA THR A 411 -6.16 -10.97 6.80
C THR A 411 -4.65 -10.69 6.78
N VAL A 412 -3.89 -11.52 6.09
CA VAL A 412 -2.43 -11.55 6.06
C VAL A 412 -1.96 -11.73 4.63
N TYR A 413 -0.71 -11.36 4.37
CA TYR A 413 -0.23 -11.21 3.01
C TYR A 413 1.12 -11.91 2.81
N GLU A 414 1.32 -12.42 1.61
CA GLU A 414 2.62 -12.88 1.10
C GLU A 414 2.99 -12.01 -0.11
N THR A 415 3.94 -11.08 0.08
CA THR A 415 4.27 -10.06 -0.93
C THR A 415 5.30 -10.54 -1.93
N ASN A 416 4.88 -10.90 -3.14
CA ASN A 416 5.80 -11.08 -4.25
C ASN A 416 6.32 -9.72 -4.77
N MET A 417 7.64 -9.51 -4.76
CA MET A 417 8.26 -8.29 -5.29
C MET A 417 8.51 -8.37 -6.80
N VAL A 418 7.42 -8.52 -7.56
CA VAL A 418 7.35 -8.74 -9.02
C VAL A 418 8.42 -7.97 -9.79
N GLY A 419 8.32 -6.63 -9.80
CA GLY A 419 9.18 -5.82 -10.65
C GLY A 419 10.63 -5.76 -10.18
N ARG A 420 10.92 -6.02 -8.89
CA ARG A 420 12.31 -6.09 -8.38
C ARG A 420 12.98 -7.40 -8.81
N HIS A 421 12.23 -8.49 -8.94
CA HIS A 421 12.74 -9.73 -9.52
C HIS A 421 13.10 -9.56 -11.00
N ASP A 422 12.20 -8.94 -11.78
CA ASP A 422 12.47 -8.62 -13.18
C ASP A 422 13.68 -7.68 -13.34
N ASP A 423 13.81 -6.69 -12.46
CA ASP A 423 14.98 -5.81 -12.40
C ASP A 423 16.27 -6.62 -12.15
N HIS A 424 16.25 -7.58 -11.23
CA HIS A 424 17.40 -8.44 -10.96
C HIS A 424 17.82 -9.28 -12.17
N LEU A 425 16.87 -9.96 -12.83
CA LEU A 425 17.16 -10.78 -14.01
C LEU A 425 17.72 -9.92 -15.17
N ARG A 426 17.18 -8.71 -15.36
CA ARG A 426 17.68 -7.77 -16.36
C ARG A 426 19.12 -7.39 -16.10
N GLU A 427 19.44 -7.06 -14.86
CA GLU A 427 20.78 -6.66 -14.43
C GLU A 427 21.79 -7.79 -14.62
N VAL A 428 21.45 -9.02 -14.20
CA VAL A 428 22.29 -10.21 -14.38
C VAL A 428 22.65 -10.42 -15.85
N HIS A 429 21.68 -10.32 -16.76
CA HIS A 429 21.94 -10.51 -18.18
C HIS A 429 22.69 -9.34 -18.83
N ALA A 430 22.36 -8.11 -18.44
CA ALA A 430 23.08 -6.93 -18.92
C ALA A 430 24.56 -7.00 -18.51
N GLU A 431 24.86 -7.43 -17.30
CA GLU A 431 26.24 -7.65 -16.82
C GLU A 431 26.95 -8.73 -17.63
N GLU A 432 26.29 -9.85 -17.92
CA GLU A 432 26.84 -10.94 -18.75
C GLU A 432 27.24 -10.44 -20.15
N LEU A 433 26.34 -9.71 -20.82
CA LEU A 433 26.58 -9.16 -22.15
C LEU A 433 27.69 -8.12 -22.13
N LEU A 434 27.68 -7.21 -21.14
CA LEU A 434 28.68 -6.17 -21.00
C LEU A 434 30.07 -6.77 -20.74
N ARG A 435 30.17 -7.75 -19.83
CA ARG A 435 31.44 -8.46 -19.56
C ARG A 435 31.95 -9.16 -20.82
N SER A 436 31.09 -9.85 -21.54
CA SER A 436 31.42 -10.52 -22.81
C SER A 436 31.95 -9.53 -23.87
N ALA A 437 31.37 -8.33 -23.95
CA ALA A 437 31.84 -7.29 -24.85
C ALA A 437 33.19 -6.68 -24.40
N LEU A 438 33.34 -6.42 -23.09
CA LEU A 438 34.58 -5.90 -22.52
C LEU A 438 35.75 -6.89 -22.63
N GLU A 439 35.50 -8.20 -22.60
CA GLU A 439 36.53 -9.22 -22.85
C GLU A 439 37.12 -9.14 -24.26
N LYS A 440 36.36 -8.62 -25.23
CA LYS A 440 36.83 -8.38 -26.60
C LYS A 440 37.47 -7.01 -26.79
N ALA A 441 37.43 -6.15 -25.77
CA ALA A 441 38.02 -4.82 -25.83
C ALA A 441 39.53 -4.87 -25.53
N VAL A 442 40.31 -4.08 -26.28
CA VAL A 442 41.75 -3.89 -26.03
C VAL A 442 41.98 -3.20 -24.69
N ASP A 443 41.19 -2.17 -24.39
CA ASP A 443 41.16 -1.47 -23.12
C ASP A 443 39.73 -1.52 -22.56
N LYS A 444 39.55 -2.30 -21.48
CA LYS A 444 38.25 -2.50 -20.82
C LYS A 444 37.75 -1.22 -20.13
N GLU A 445 38.67 -0.46 -19.55
CA GLU A 445 38.34 0.74 -18.81
C GLU A 445 37.86 1.84 -19.76
N GLU A 446 38.59 2.04 -20.86
CA GLU A 446 38.21 3.02 -21.88
C GLU A 446 36.93 2.60 -22.62
N ALA A 447 36.73 1.31 -22.89
CA ALA A 447 35.49 0.81 -23.46
C ALA A 447 34.28 1.09 -22.56
N LEU A 448 34.37 0.76 -21.27
CA LEU A 448 33.31 1.03 -20.30
C LEU A 448 33.04 2.53 -20.16
N ARG A 449 34.10 3.34 -20.13
CA ARG A 449 33.99 4.80 -20.08
C ARG A 449 33.22 5.36 -21.27
N ARG A 450 33.54 4.94 -22.50
CA ARG A 450 32.82 5.41 -23.70
C ARG A 450 31.34 5.07 -23.67
N LEU A 451 30.98 3.85 -23.24
CA LEU A 451 29.57 3.49 -23.04
C LEU A 451 28.92 4.40 -21.99
N ALA A 452 29.55 4.59 -20.84
CA ALA A 452 29.01 5.44 -19.78
C ALA A 452 28.87 6.92 -20.18
N GLU A 453 29.81 7.46 -20.97
CA GLU A 453 29.74 8.81 -21.54
C GLU A 453 28.58 8.92 -22.54
N SER A 454 28.39 7.93 -23.42
CA SER A 454 27.26 7.89 -24.37
C SER A 454 25.89 7.81 -23.69
N MET A 455 25.84 7.27 -22.48
CA MET A 455 24.64 7.23 -21.62
C MET A 455 24.51 8.45 -20.71
N GLY A 456 25.51 9.35 -20.68
CA GLY A 456 25.51 10.54 -19.81
C GLY A 456 25.66 10.23 -18.32
N ILE A 457 26.32 9.13 -17.95
CA ILE A 457 26.41 8.64 -16.55
C ILE A 457 27.83 8.48 -16.03
N TRP A 458 28.87 8.82 -16.80
CA TRP A 458 30.27 8.63 -16.39
C TRP A 458 30.59 9.23 -15.02
N ASP A 459 30.15 10.45 -14.75
CA ASP A 459 30.38 11.13 -13.46
C ASP A 459 29.78 10.39 -12.27
N LYS A 460 28.70 9.64 -12.48
CA LYS A 460 28.02 8.87 -11.44
C LYS A 460 28.68 7.52 -11.18
N ILE A 461 29.38 6.96 -12.17
CA ILE A 461 30.00 5.64 -12.04
C ILE A 461 31.50 5.70 -11.76
N LYS A 462 32.22 6.74 -12.20
CA LYS A 462 33.69 6.88 -12.02
C LYS A 462 34.13 6.92 -10.55
N VAL A 463 33.20 7.24 -9.64
CA VAL A 463 33.42 7.26 -8.19
C VAL A 463 33.51 5.86 -7.56
N LYS A 464 33.13 4.81 -8.28
CA LYS A 464 33.27 3.42 -7.82
C LYS A 464 34.68 2.91 -8.13
N GLY A 465 35.27 2.19 -7.18
CA GLY A 465 36.69 1.81 -7.23
C GLY A 465 36.98 0.75 -8.29
N SER A 466 36.34 -0.41 -8.18
CA SER A 466 36.61 -1.53 -9.07
C SER A 466 35.86 -1.43 -10.41
N LEU A 467 36.42 -2.06 -11.46
CA LEU A 467 35.73 -2.24 -12.74
C LEU A 467 34.41 -2.99 -12.57
N ASP A 468 34.38 -3.97 -11.64
CA ASP A 468 33.20 -4.78 -11.35
C ASP A 468 32.03 -3.97 -10.77
N GLU A 469 32.31 -3.12 -9.78
CA GLU A 469 31.31 -2.21 -9.20
C GLU A 469 30.77 -1.22 -10.24
N ARG A 470 31.62 -0.78 -11.17
CA ARG A 470 31.23 0.12 -12.27
C ARG A 470 30.33 -0.58 -13.29
N ILE A 471 30.61 -1.83 -13.64
CA ILE A 471 29.76 -2.69 -14.47
C ILE A 471 28.38 -2.87 -13.81
N LYS A 472 28.34 -3.35 -12.57
CA LYS A 472 27.10 -3.55 -11.80
C LYS A 472 26.26 -2.27 -11.73
N LEU A 473 26.90 -1.15 -11.43
CA LEU A 473 26.20 0.13 -11.34
C LEU A 473 25.65 0.57 -12.71
N LEU A 474 26.42 0.48 -13.79
CA LEU A 474 25.96 0.83 -15.14
C LEU A 474 24.78 -0.04 -15.59
N CYS A 475 24.87 -1.35 -15.34
CA CYS A 475 23.83 -2.32 -15.70
C CYS A 475 22.59 -2.24 -14.79
N SER A 476 22.66 -1.54 -13.65
CA SER A 476 21.53 -1.40 -12.74
C SER A 476 20.29 -0.80 -13.43
N ARG A 477 19.10 -1.15 -12.94
CA ARG A 477 17.80 -0.60 -13.36
C ARG A 477 17.83 0.92 -13.46
N ARG A 478 18.53 1.59 -12.53
CA ARG A 478 18.64 3.05 -12.49
C ARG A 478 19.19 3.64 -13.79
N PHE A 479 20.10 2.95 -14.46
CA PHE A 479 20.79 3.47 -15.65
C PHE A 479 20.46 2.69 -16.92
N LEU A 480 20.19 1.39 -16.84
CA LEU A 480 19.91 0.52 -17.98
C LEU A 480 18.55 -0.19 -17.86
N SER A 481 17.48 0.60 -17.83
CA SER A 481 16.09 0.13 -17.96
C SER A 481 15.35 0.99 -18.99
N PRO A 482 14.73 0.40 -20.03
CA PRO A 482 14.83 -1.03 -20.42
C PRO A 482 16.26 -1.42 -20.88
N ILE A 483 16.54 -2.70 -21.07
CA ILE A 483 17.90 -3.19 -21.47
C ILE A 483 18.25 -2.82 -22.92
N ASN A 484 17.26 -2.64 -23.78
CA ASN A 484 17.41 -2.32 -25.21
C ASN A 484 17.61 -0.81 -25.48
N LYS A 485 18.35 -0.10 -24.61
CA LYS A 485 18.70 1.30 -24.87
C LYS A 485 19.69 1.40 -26.03
N GLU A 486 19.49 2.43 -26.86
CA GLU A 486 20.29 2.66 -28.07
C GLU A 486 21.81 2.63 -27.82
N PRO A 487 22.38 3.33 -26.81
CA PRO A 487 23.83 3.30 -26.61
C PRO A 487 24.36 1.91 -26.22
N PHE A 488 23.55 1.09 -25.55
CA PHE A 488 23.94 -0.27 -25.17
C PHE A 488 23.88 -1.22 -26.38
N ILE A 489 22.86 -1.06 -27.23
CA ILE A 489 22.76 -1.81 -28.51
C ILE A 489 23.99 -1.53 -29.38
N GLU A 490 24.32 -0.25 -29.60
CA GLU A 490 25.47 0.17 -30.42
C GLU A 490 26.79 -0.37 -29.86
N PHE A 491 26.98 -0.26 -28.54
CA PHE A 491 28.16 -0.77 -27.87
C PHE A 491 28.32 -2.28 -28.07
N LEU A 492 27.27 -3.05 -27.79
CA LEU A 492 27.28 -4.50 -27.93
C LEU A 492 27.53 -4.95 -29.36
N ALA A 493 26.90 -4.30 -30.34
CA ALA A 493 27.11 -4.59 -31.77
C ALA A 493 28.57 -4.31 -32.20
N SER A 494 29.20 -3.24 -31.68
CA SER A 494 30.60 -2.90 -31.99
C SER A 494 31.61 -3.97 -31.55
N TYR A 495 31.26 -4.79 -30.56
CA TYR A 495 32.05 -5.94 -30.10
C TYR A 495 31.50 -7.29 -30.59
N GLY A 496 30.47 -7.28 -31.44
CA GLY A 496 29.84 -8.50 -31.95
C GLY A 496 29.27 -9.38 -30.84
N VAL A 497 28.54 -8.80 -29.88
CA VAL A 497 27.93 -9.51 -28.75
C VAL A 497 26.43 -9.20 -28.70
N PRO A 498 25.54 -10.21 -28.66
CA PRO A 498 25.77 -11.56 -29.16
C PRO A 498 25.97 -11.60 -30.68
N TYR A 499 25.65 -10.51 -31.40
CA TYR A 499 25.72 -10.42 -32.86
C TYR A 499 26.47 -9.15 -33.31
N SER A 500 26.98 -9.16 -34.54
CA SER A 500 27.69 -8.02 -35.14
C SER A 500 26.77 -6.99 -35.83
N SER A 501 25.48 -7.28 -35.98
CA SER A 501 24.50 -6.33 -36.52
C SER A 501 23.75 -5.65 -35.38
N ARG A 502 23.64 -4.32 -35.47
CA ARG A 502 22.85 -3.49 -34.56
C ARG A 502 21.40 -3.94 -34.50
N GLU A 503 20.81 -4.26 -35.64
CA GLU A 503 19.42 -4.70 -35.78
C GLU A 503 19.19 -6.03 -35.07
N MET A 504 20.10 -7.00 -35.25
CA MET A 504 20.02 -8.28 -34.55
C MET A 504 20.18 -8.15 -33.03
N VAL A 505 21.07 -7.26 -32.57
CA VAL A 505 21.23 -6.98 -31.13
C VAL A 505 19.97 -6.32 -30.56
N ALA A 506 19.39 -5.34 -31.26
CA ALA A 506 18.17 -4.67 -30.85
C ALA A 506 16.97 -5.64 -30.74
N GLU A 507 16.79 -6.51 -31.73
CA GLU A 507 15.75 -7.53 -31.72
C GLU A 507 15.96 -8.53 -30.57
N TYR A 508 17.20 -8.97 -30.37
CA TYR A 508 17.57 -9.87 -29.27
C TYR A 508 17.25 -9.27 -27.90
N LEU A 509 17.71 -8.04 -27.64
CA LEU A 509 17.48 -7.38 -26.35
C LEU A 509 16.00 -7.08 -26.10
N THR A 510 15.24 -6.76 -27.15
CA THR A 510 13.79 -6.53 -27.04
C THR A 510 13.05 -7.80 -26.64
N LYS A 511 13.36 -8.95 -27.27
CA LYS A 511 12.77 -10.25 -26.91
C LYS A 511 13.07 -10.65 -25.47
N ILE A 512 14.26 -10.33 -24.97
CA ILE A 512 14.64 -10.58 -23.58
C ILE A 512 13.90 -9.66 -22.63
N GLU A 513 13.87 -8.35 -22.90
CA GLU A 513 13.15 -7.38 -22.08
C GLU A 513 11.67 -7.77 -21.91
N GLU A 514 11.04 -8.19 -23.01
CA GLU A 514 9.67 -8.70 -23.01
C GLU A 514 9.53 -9.94 -22.14
N ALA A 515 10.41 -10.93 -22.30
CA ALA A 515 10.37 -12.18 -21.55
C ALA A 515 10.62 -11.98 -20.05
N ILE A 516 11.66 -11.22 -19.69
CA ILE A 516 11.98 -10.87 -18.30
C ILE A 516 10.80 -10.17 -17.65
N GLY A 517 10.13 -9.26 -18.35
CA GLY A 517 8.97 -8.55 -17.81
C GLY A 517 7.76 -9.45 -17.47
N PHE A 518 7.80 -10.76 -17.69
CA PHE A 518 6.75 -11.68 -17.24
C PHE A 518 7.20 -12.58 -16.08
N CYS A 519 8.48 -12.58 -15.70
CA CYS A 519 9.02 -13.51 -14.70
C CYS A 519 8.34 -13.35 -13.34
N GLY A 520 8.22 -12.14 -12.82
CA GLY A 520 7.52 -11.91 -11.55
C GLY A 520 6.03 -12.28 -11.58
N ILE A 521 5.36 -12.09 -12.73
CA ILE A 521 3.95 -12.50 -12.92
C ILE A 521 3.84 -14.02 -12.82
N LEU A 522 4.75 -14.75 -13.48
CA LEU A 522 4.76 -16.21 -13.45
C LEU A 522 4.97 -16.75 -12.03
N ILE A 523 5.84 -16.13 -11.24
CA ILE A 523 6.05 -16.50 -9.83
C ILE A 523 4.77 -16.30 -9.02
N THR A 524 4.14 -15.13 -9.15
CA THR A 524 2.84 -14.83 -8.51
C THR A 524 1.78 -15.89 -8.88
N ASN A 525 1.61 -16.15 -10.17
CA ASN A 525 0.59 -17.07 -10.66
C ASN A 525 0.85 -18.51 -10.17
N ARG A 526 2.12 -18.94 -10.14
CA ARG A 526 2.50 -20.27 -9.63
C ARG A 526 2.25 -20.43 -8.14
N VAL A 527 2.59 -19.44 -7.31
CA VAL A 527 2.28 -19.47 -5.86
C VAL A 527 0.77 -19.53 -5.66
N TYR A 528 0.03 -18.71 -6.41
CA TYR A 528 -1.43 -18.72 -6.36
C TYR A 528 -2.02 -20.08 -6.77
N GLU A 529 -1.51 -20.69 -7.83
CA GLU A 529 -1.93 -22.01 -8.30
C GLU A 529 -1.72 -23.09 -7.22
N ILE A 530 -0.54 -23.10 -6.58
CA ILE A 530 -0.17 -24.10 -5.55
C ILE A 530 -1.17 -24.11 -4.39
N PHE A 531 -1.58 -22.93 -3.91
CA PHE A 531 -2.45 -22.83 -2.74
C PHE A 531 -3.94 -22.66 -3.08
N PHE A 532 -4.26 -21.74 -4.00
CA PHE A 532 -5.58 -21.15 -4.12
C PHE A 532 -6.33 -21.53 -5.40
N SER A 533 -5.74 -22.38 -6.26
CA SER A 533 -6.50 -22.95 -7.37
C SER A 533 -7.70 -23.77 -6.87
N PRO A 534 -8.85 -23.76 -7.58
CA PRO A 534 -10.04 -24.50 -7.16
C PRO A 534 -9.78 -25.99 -6.87
N GLN A 535 -8.82 -26.59 -7.58
CA GLN A 535 -8.44 -28.00 -7.43
C GLN A 535 -7.58 -28.27 -6.18
N ASN A 536 -6.89 -27.25 -5.64
CA ASN A 536 -5.96 -27.38 -4.53
C ASN A 536 -6.54 -26.93 -3.18
N VAL A 537 -7.48 -25.98 -3.15
CA VAL A 537 -8.08 -25.47 -1.90
C VAL A 537 -8.62 -26.60 -1.01
N GLY A 538 -9.40 -27.53 -1.58
CA GLY A 538 -9.98 -28.64 -0.82
C GLY A 538 -8.92 -29.57 -0.19
N LYS A 539 -7.77 -29.71 -0.84
CA LYS A 539 -6.64 -30.53 -0.39
C LYS A 539 -5.90 -29.87 0.75
N TRP A 540 -5.62 -28.56 0.64
CA TRP A 540 -5.05 -27.78 1.73
C TRP A 540 -5.92 -27.77 2.97
N LEU A 541 -7.24 -27.57 2.82
CA LEU A 541 -8.16 -27.64 3.95
C LEU A 541 -8.13 -29.02 4.63
N SER A 542 -8.13 -30.10 3.85
CA SER A 542 -8.03 -31.47 4.39
C SER A 542 -6.72 -31.70 5.13
N TYR A 543 -5.61 -31.23 4.56
CA TYR A 543 -4.29 -31.28 5.19
C TYR A 543 -4.27 -30.52 6.52
N ILE A 544 -4.77 -29.29 6.54
CA ILE A 544 -4.84 -28.43 7.74
C ILE A 544 -5.66 -29.11 8.85
N GLN A 545 -6.81 -29.71 8.50
CA GLN A 545 -7.62 -30.47 9.45
C GLN A 545 -6.84 -31.63 10.06
N SER A 546 -6.17 -32.43 9.23
CA SER A 546 -5.43 -33.61 9.70
C SER A 546 -4.17 -33.27 10.48
N GLU A 547 -3.38 -32.31 9.99
CA GLU A 547 -2.07 -31.97 10.55
C GLU A 547 -2.21 -31.25 11.88
N PHE A 548 -3.20 -30.35 11.98
CA PHE A 548 -3.41 -29.54 13.18
C PHE A 548 -4.58 -30.02 14.03
N GLY A 549 -5.33 -31.05 13.65
CA GLY A 549 -6.48 -31.53 14.42
C GLY A 549 -7.58 -30.47 14.55
N LEU A 550 -7.93 -29.81 13.45
CA LEU A 550 -8.91 -28.72 13.40
C LEU A 550 -10.24 -29.19 12.80
N SER A 551 -11.35 -28.55 13.20
CA SER A 551 -12.63 -28.69 12.49
C SER A 551 -12.55 -28.13 11.07
N ARG A 552 -13.56 -28.41 10.25
CA ARG A 552 -13.61 -27.86 8.88
C ARG A 552 -13.69 -26.33 8.90
N GLU A 553 -14.50 -25.77 9.78
CA GLU A 553 -14.70 -24.32 9.95
C GLU A 553 -13.42 -23.65 10.45
N GLN A 554 -12.69 -24.31 11.36
CA GLN A 554 -11.40 -23.81 11.84
C GLN A 554 -10.34 -23.85 10.74
N ALA A 555 -10.27 -24.93 9.96
CA ALA A 555 -9.34 -25.03 8.83
C ALA A 555 -9.66 -23.99 7.75
N ASP A 556 -10.94 -23.76 7.47
CA ASP A 556 -11.40 -22.69 6.58
C ASP A 556 -10.96 -21.32 7.11
N ALA A 557 -11.18 -21.03 8.40
CA ALA A 557 -10.74 -19.77 9.00
C ALA A 557 -9.22 -19.57 8.91
N VAL A 558 -8.42 -20.61 9.15
CA VAL A 558 -6.95 -20.59 9.02
C VAL A 558 -6.54 -20.21 7.61
N PHE A 559 -7.16 -20.83 6.60
CA PHE A 559 -6.81 -20.64 5.21
C PHE A 559 -7.34 -19.31 4.65
N GLN A 560 -8.56 -18.95 5.04
CA GLN A 560 -9.25 -17.73 4.62
C GLN A 560 -8.46 -16.49 5.05
N GLY A 561 -8.26 -15.56 4.11
CA GLY A 561 -7.56 -14.30 4.35
C GLY A 561 -6.04 -14.43 4.40
N ILE A 562 -5.46 -15.49 3.83
CA ILE A 562 -4.08 -15.46 3.34
C ILE A 562 -4.15 -15.02 1.88
N ASP A 563 -3.69 -13.81 1.58
CA ASP A 563 -3.72 -13.25 0.22
C ASP A 563 -2.29 -13.18 -0.34
N VAL A 564 -2.10 -13.59 -1.60
CA VAL A 564 -0.91 -13.25 -2.38
C VAL A 564 -0.96 -11.76 -2.70
N LEU A 565 0.18 -11.08 -2.59
CA LEU A 565 0.28 -9.63 -2.73
C LEU A 565 1.38 -9.24 -3.73
N PRO A 566 1.06 -9.12 -5.03
CA PRO A 566 2.03 -8.67 -6.02
C PRO A 566 2.30 -7.17 -5.86
N ALA A 567 3.57 -6.80 -5.68
CA ALA A 567 4.02 -5.44 -5.40
C ALA A 567 5.25 -5.04 -6.22
N SER A 568 5.74 -3.81 -6.00
CA SER A 568 6.93 -3.27 -6.69
C SER A 568 6.83 -3.32 -8.22
N LYS A 569 5.64 -3.08 -8.76
CA LYS A 569 5.34 -3.18 -10.20
C LYS A 569 5.99 -2.05 -11.02
N ARG A 570 6.12 -2.27 -12.32
CA ARG A 570 6.73 -1.44 -13.37
C ARG A 570 5.77 -1.15 -14.52
N LYS A 571 4.84 -2.05 -14.84
CA LYS A 571 3.92 -1.97 -16.00
C LYS A 571 2.51 -2.51 -15.67
N PRO A 572 1.45 -1.95 -16.28
CA PRO A 572 0.07 -2.32 -15.96
C PRO A 572 -0.24 -3.82 -16.02
N GLU A 573 0.45 -4.57 -16.87
CA GLU A 573 0.28 -6.01 -17.05
C GLU A 573 0.54 -6.80 -15.76
N GLU A 574 1.42 -6.34 -14.88
CA GLU A 574 1.69 -7.01 -13.60
C GLU A 574 0.53 -6.92 -12.60
N THR A 575 -0.45 -6.03 -12.86
CA THR A 575 -1.75 -6.03 -12.16
C THR A 575 -2.78 -6.80 -12.99
N LEU A 576 -2.89 -6.47 -14.29
CA LEU A 576 -4.01 -6.97 -15.10
C LEU A 576 -3.93 -8.47 -15.42
N LEU A 577 -2.74 -9.08 -15.43
CA LEU A 577 -2.53 -10.50 -15.76
C LEU A 577 -2.38 -11.41 -14.54
N SER A 578 -2.72 -10.91 -13.36
CA SER A 578 -2.62 -11.63 -12.08
C SER A 578 -3.80 -11.32 -11.17
N LEU A 579 -4.94 -10.89 -11.74
CA LEU A 579 -6.17 -10.66 -10.99
C LEU A 579 -6.79 -11.99 -10.56
N ALA A 580 -7.28 -12.03 -9.33
CA ALA A 580 -8.06 -13.14 -8.80
C ALA A 580 -9.11 -12.64 -7.81
N SER A 581 -10.31 -13.22 -7.85
CA SER A 581 -11.43 -12.77 -6.99
C SER A 581 -11.25 -13.10 -5.50
N SER A 582 -10.37 -14.05 -5.18
CA SER A 582 -10.10 -14.49 -3.82
C SER A 582 -8.60 -14.67 -3.58
N HIS A 583 -8.15 -14.58 -2.33
CA HIS A 583 -6.75 -14.82 -1.95
C HIS A 583 -5.71 -13.97 -2.71
N MET A 584 -6.11 -12.80 -3.19
CA MET A 584 -5.26 -11.87 -3.94
C MET A 584 -5.57 -10.44 -3.52
N THR A 585 -4.53 -9.68 -3.16
CA THR A 585 -4.62 -8.25 -2.93
C THR A 585 -3.46 -7.57 -3.65
N HIS A 586 -3.72 -6.79 -4.69
CA HIS A 586 -2.64 -6.05 -5.37
C HIS A 586 -2.25 -4.79 -4.62
N THR A 587 -0.97 -4.59 -4.37
CA THR A 587 -0.47 -3.34 -3.78
C THR A 587 0.16 -2.46 -4.83
N GLU A 588 -0.34 -1.23 -4.95
CA GLU A 588 -0.04 -0.32 -6.06
C GLU A 588 0.64 0.96 -5.57
N PHE A 589 1.79 1.29 -6.16
CA PHE A 589 2.43 2.59 -5.98
C PHE A 589 1.66 3.69 -6.74
N PRO A 590 1.61 4.95 -6.28
CA PRO A 590 0.80 6.00 -6.90
C PRO A 590 1.01 6.21 -8.41
N ASN A 591 2.24 6.07 -8.90
CA ASN A 591 2.52 6.19 -10.35
C ASN A 591 2.07 4.97 -11.15
N HIS A 592 2.09 3.78 -10.55
CA HIS A 592 1.56 2.57 -11.15
C HIS A 592 0.03 2.59 -11.20
N GLN A 593 -0.62 3.14 -10.17
CA GLN A 593 -2.06 3.41 -10.20
C GLN A 593 -2.43 4.24 -11.43
N MET A 594 -1.65 5.29 -11.71
CA MET A 594 -1.84 6.13 -12.88
C MET A 594 -1.59 5.36 -14.18
N ASN A 595 -0.56 4.50 -14.26
CA ASN A 595 -0.33 3.65 -15.43
C ASN A 595 -1.51 2.71 -15.73
N VAL A 596 -2.09 2.08 -14.71
CA VAL A 596 -3.27 1.21 -14.86
C VAL A 596 -4.50 2.04 -15.27
N LEU A 597 -4.70 3.23 -14.68
CA LEU A 597 -5.75 4.15 -15.10
C LEU A 597 -5.60 4.53 -16.58
N LEU A 598 -4.42 4.98 -17.01
CA LEU A 598 -4.15 5.34 -18.40
C LEU A 598 -4.37 4.16 -19.36
N ARG A 599 -3.98 2.94 -18.95
CA ARG A 599 -4.25 1.72 -19.72
C ARG A 599 -5.76 1.48 -19.87
N SER A 600 -6.53 1.73 -18.81
CA SER A 600 -7.98 1.55 -18.80
C SER A 600 -8.74 2.52 -19.71
N LEU A 601 -8.15 3.68 -20.02
CA LEU A 601 -8.73 4.68 -20.92
C LEU A 601 -8.55 4.34 -22.40
N SER A 602 -7.83 3.26 -22.74
CA SER A 602 -7.68 2.82 -24.13
C SER A 602 -8.99 2.26 -24.69
N ARG A 603 -9.30 2.54 -25.97
CA ARG A 603 -10.59 2.19 -26.63
C ARG A 603 -10.98 0.72 -26.54
N ASN A 604 -10.01 -0.18 -26.40
CA ASN A 604 -10.21 -1.64 -26.41
C ASN A 604 -10.13 -2.26 -25.00
N PHE A 605 -10.08 -1.47 -23.95
CA PHE A 605 -9.99 -1.97 -22.58
C PHE A 605 -11.34 -2.55 -22.13
N ASN A 606 -11.30 -3.79 -21.63
CA ASN A 606 -12.45 -4.46 -21.04
C ASN A 606 -11.99 -5.23 -19.81
N ILE A 607 -12.54 -4.88 -18.63
CA ILE A 607 -12.20 -5.54 -17.36
C ILE A 607 -12.51 -7.03 -17.37
N GLU A 608 -13.56 -7.47 -18.08
CA GLU A 608 -13.96 -8.88 -18.12
C GLU A 608 -12.93 -9.78 -18.79
N ARG A 609 -12.04 -9.22 -19.64
CA ARG A 609 -10.93 -9.98 -20.23
C ARG A 609 -9.87 -10.38 -19.21
N TYR A 610 -9.89 -9.78 -18.03
CA TYR A 610 -8.90 -9.99 -16.98
C TYR A 610 -9.48 -10.73 -15.78
N ARG A 611 -10.73 -11.23 -15.88
CA ARG A 611 -11.36 -12.01 -14.81
C ARG A 611 -10.58 -13.30 -14.60
N GLU A 612 -10.10 -13.52 -13.37
CA GLU A 612 -9.27 -14.68 -13.01
C GLU A 612 -8.02 -14.84 -13.89
N SER A 613 -7.45 -13.72 -14.36
CA SER A 613 -6.28 -13.73 -15.25
C SER A 613 -5.03 -14.34 -14.64
N VAL A 614 -5.00 -14.53 -13.32
CA VAL A 614 -3.98 -15.32 -12.62
C VAL A 614 -3.87 -16.76 -13.16
N PHE A 615 -4.95 -17.33 -13.70
CA PHE A 615 -4.97 -18.67 -14.30
C PHE A 615 -4.78 -18.67 -15.82
N ASP A 616 -4.78 -17.51 -16.47
CA ASP A 616 -4.57 -17.45 -17.92
C ASP A 616 -3.21 -18.06 -18.25
N GLU A 617 -3.16 -18.79 -19.37
CA GLU A 617 -1.96 -19.47 -19.87
C GLU A 617 -0.88 -18.47 -20.32
N ALA A 618 -0.26 -17.77 -19.38
CA ALA A 618 1.06 -17.19 -19.58
C ALA A 618 2.14 -18.31 -19.61
N ASP A 619 1.78 -19.56 -19.29
CA ASP A 619 2.67 -20.50 -18.60
C ASP A 619 3.05 -21.77 -19.39
N SER A 620 3.08 -21.69 -20.72
CA SER A 620 3.86 -22.66 -21.51
C SER A 620 4.73 -21.98 -22.53
N GLU A 621 4.19 -21.15 -23.43
CA GLU A 621 4.99 -20.53 -24.48
C GLU A 621 6.05 -19.54 -23.93
N LYS A 622 5.72 -18.73 -22.93
CA LYS A 622 6.66 -17.71 -22.38
C LYS A 622 7.70 -18.32 -21.46
N VAL A 623 7.30 -19.28 -20.62
CA VAL A 623 8.24 -20.06 -19.80
C VAL A 623 9.15 -20.90 -20.69
N MET A 624 8.61 -21.55 -21.72
CA MET A 624 9.43 -22.26 -22.72
C MET A 624 10.34 -21.29 -23.46
N ARG A 625 9.92 -20.05 -23.75
CA ARG A 625 10.83 -19.05 -24.32
C ARG A 625 11.99 -18.75 -23.37
N ILE A 626 11.76 -18.57 -22.07
CA ILE A 626 12.87 -18.36 -21.13
C ILE A 626 13.75 -19.62 -21.05
N MET A 627 13.15 -20.81 -20.88
CA MET A 627 13.86 -22.07 -20.67
C MET A 627 14.57 -22.62 -21.93
N CYS A 628 14.13 -22.25 -23.14
CA CYS A 628 14.60 -22.83 -24.40
C CYS A 628 15.24 -21.81 -25.36
N SER A 629 15.41 -20.55 -24.96
CA SER A 629 15.98 -19.47 -25.78
C SER A 629 17.51 -19.46 -25.89
N GLY A 630 18.20 -20.32 -25.13
CA GLY A 630 19.65 -20.32 -25.04
C GLY A 630 20.24 -19.28 -24.07
N TRP A 631 19.40 -18.52 -23.35
CA TRP A 631 19.81 -17.58 -22.30
C TRP A 631 20.16 -18.30 -21.00
N LYS A 632 21.28 -19.05 -20.99
CA LYS A 632 21.64 -19.97 -19.90
C LYS A 632 21.63 -19.31 -18.52
N LEU A 633 22.26 -18.14 -18.37
CA LEU A 633 22.34 -17.46 -17.07
C LEU A 633 20.97 -16.98 -16.56
N ILE A 634 20.15 -16.37 -17.44
CA ILE A 634 18.76 -16.00 -17.09
C ILE A 634 17.97 -17.24 -16.71
N THR A 635 18.11 -18.33 -17.48
CA THR A 635 17.39 -19.57 -17.24
C THR A 635 17.73 -20.13 -15.87
N GLU A 636 19.01 -20.25 -15.54
CA GLU A 636 19.47 -20.72 -14.22
C GLU A 636 18.96 -19.83 -13.08
N GLU A 637 19.05 -18.50 -13.22
CA GLU A 637 18.64 -17.56 -12.18
C GLU A 637 17.12 -17.52 -11.99
N PHE A 638 16.36 -17.61 -13.08
CA PHE A 638 14.90 -17.70 -13.05
C PHE A 638 14.43 -19.03 -12.43
N LEU A 639 15.08 -20.15 -12.75
CA LEU A 639 14.70 -21.46 -12.20
C LEU A 639 14.89 -21.56 -10.68
N LYS A 640 15.94 -20.91 -10.14
CA LYS A 640 16.09 -20.77 -8.68
C LYS A 640 14.90 -20.07 -8.03
N ALA A 641 14.32 -19.09 -8.73
CA ALA A 641 13.17 -18.34 -8.25
C ALA A 641 11.83 -19.05 -8.51
N TYR A 642 11.73 -19.79 -9.60
CA TYR A 642 10.47 -20.35 -10.09
C TYR A 642 10.18 -21.77 -9.59
N GLU A 643 11.21 -22.53 -9.21
CA GLU A 643 11.05 -23.92 -8.75
C GLU A 643 10.91 -24.06 -7.23
N LEU A 644 10.37 -25.20 -6.79
CA LEU A 644 10.31 -25.60 -5.39
C LEU A 644 11.59 -26.29 -4.93
N THR A 645 11.74 -26.43 -3.61
CA THR A 645 12.74 -27.34 -3.02
C THR A 645 12.24 -28.78 -3.02
N PRO A 646 13.13 -29.79 -2.93
CA PRO A 646 12.71 -31.20 -2.81
C PRO A 646 11.77 -31.47 -1.64
N ASP A 647 12.02 -30.87 -0.48
CA ASP A 647 11.19 -31.07 0.72
C ASP A 647 9.78 -30.51 0.53
N GLN A 648 9.65 -29.39 -0.18
CA GLN A 648 8.35 -28.81 -0.53
C GLN A 648 7.59 -29.66 -1.54
N VAL A 649 8.26 -30.25 -2.53
CA VAL A 649 7.63 -31.20 -3.46
C VAL A 649 7.08 -32.42 -2.71
N GLU A 650 7.85 -32.98 -1.76
CA GLU A 650 7.37 -34.08 -0.91
C GLU A 650 6.19 -33.66 -0.02
N LEU A 651 6.20 -32.43 0.50
CA LEU A 651 5.05 -31.89 1.23
C LEU A 651 3.82 -31.78 0.32
N LEU A 652 3.95 -31.30 -0.91
CA LEU A 652 2.83 -31.23 -1.85
C LEU A 652 2.26 -32.62 -2.16
N LYS A 653 3.09 -33.67 -2.23
CA LYS A 653 2.63 -35.07 -2.31
C LYS A 653 1.82 -35.47 -1.08
N LYS A 654 2.29 -35.12 0.13
CA LYS A 654 1.58 -35.37 1.40
C LYS A 654 0.22 -34.65 1.44
N VAL A 655 0.14 -33.43 0.92
CA VAL A 655 -1.11 -32.66 0.78
C VAL A 655 -2.06 -33.29 -0.26
N GLY A 656 -1.53 -34.08 -1.20
CA GLY A 656 -2.29 -34.71 -2.28
C GLY A 656 -2.40 -33.86 -3.55
N ILE A 657 -1.52 -32.86 -3.72
CA ILE A 657 -1.44 -32.06 -4.96
C ILE A 657 -1.05 -32.98 -6.12
N ALA A 658 -1.68 -32.78 -7.28
CA ALA A 658 -1.45 -33.64 -8.44
C ALA A 658 -0.20 -33.21 -9.21
N ASN A 659 0.62 -34.18 -9.61
CA ASN A 659 1.87 -33.98 -10.37
C ASN A 659 2.80 -32.89 -9.78
N PRO A 660 3.12 -32.91 -8.47
CA PRO A 660 3.91 -31.85 -7.84
C PRO A 660 5.33 -31.72 -8.43
N GLU A 661 5.82 -32.74 -9.14
CA GLU A 661 7.09 -32.75 -9.85
C GLU A 661 7.16 -31.65 -10.95
N LYS A 662 6.01 -31.18 -11.44
CA LYS A 662 5.93 -30.10 -12.43
C LYS A 662 6.47 -28.75 -11.92
N TYR A 663 6.52 -28.58 -10.59
CA TYR A 663 7.02 -27.37 -9.97
C TYR A 663 8.55 -27.36 -9.78
N GLY A 664 9.26 -28.41 -10.20
CA GLY A 664 10.72 -28.48 -10.18
C GLY A 664 11.32 -28.66 -8.79
N TYR A 665 12.66 -28.62 -8.72
CA TYR A 665 13.44 -29.04 -7.54
C TYR A 665 14.63 -28.12 -7.20
N ARG A 666 14.83 -27.04 -7.96
CA ARG A 666 15.99 -26.15 -7.86
C ARG A 666 15.71 -24.87 -7.07
N GLY A 667 14.58 -24.82 -6.37
CA GLY A 667 14.22 -23.69 -5.51
C GLY A 667 15.23 -23.48 -4.37
N LEU A 668 15.29 -22.24 -3.87
CA LEU A 668 16.20 -21.85 -2.79
C LEU A 668 15.67 -22.28 -1.42
N LYS A 669 16.55 -22.86 -0.59
CA LYS A 669 16.28 -23.18 0.81
C LYS A 669 16.33 -21.92 1.68
N PRO A 670 15.69 -21.94 2.88
CA PRO A 670 15.73 -20.80 3.81
C PRO A 670 17.11 -20.24 4.14
N SER A 671 18.15 -21.08 4.20
CA SER A 671 19.53 -20.66 4.44
C SER A 671 20.15 -19.87 3.28
N GLU A 672 19.63 -20.02 2.06
CA GLU A 672 20.16 -19.43 0.82
C GLU A 672 19.46 -18.11 0.47
N TRP A 673 18.33 -17.77 1.10
CA TRP A 673 17.51 -16.60 0.75
C TRP A 673 18.30 -15.28 0.81
N ARG A 674 19.18 -15.12 1.81
CA ARG A 674 20.04 -13.94 1.99
C ARG A 674 21.05 -13.71 0.87
N GLU A 675 21.40 -14.76 0.13
CA GLU A 675 22.43 -14.71 -0.93
C GLU A 675 21.82 -14.45 -2.30
N TYR A 676 20.49 -14.58 -2.43
CA TYR A 676 19.80 -14.33 -3.68
C TYR A 676 19.92 -12.85 -4.07
N GLY A 677 20.33 -12.57 -5.30
CA GLY A 677 20.75 -11.21 -5.68
C GLY A 677 19.64 -10.17 -5.58
N ALA A 678 18.38 -10.53 -5.79
CA ALA A 678 17.25 -9.62 -5.56
C ALA A 678 17.05 -9.29 -4.07
N THR A 679 17.26 -10.27 -3.19
CA THR A 679 17.21 -10.12 -1.72
C THR A 679 18.31 -9.18 -1.25
N VAL A 680 19.56 -9.42 -1.66
CA VAL A 680 20.72 -8.60 -1.27
C VAL A 680 20.45 -7.13 -1.59
N LYS A 681 20.15 -6.82 -2.86
CA LYS A 681 19.92 -5.46 -3.34
C LYS A 681 18.78 -4.77 -2.59
N THR A 682 17.70 -5.50 -2.31
CA THR A 682 16.52 -4.92 -1.62
C THR A 682 16.79 -4.69 -0.14
N MET A 683 17.47 -5.61 0.55
CA MET A 683 17.83 -5.45 1.96
C MET A 683 18.84 -4.32 2.16
N GLU A 684 19.83 -4.18 1.26
CA GLU A 684 20.76 -3.05 1.25
C GLU A 684 20.00 -1.72 1.12
N GLU A 685 19.14 -1.60 0.11
CA GLU A 685 18.31 -0.40 -0.09
C GLU A 685 17.44 -0.10 1.15
N PHE A 686 16.75 -1.10 1.71
CA PHE A 686 15.89 -0.87 2.87
C PHE A 686 16.66 -0.47 4.12
N SER A 687 17.84 -1.05 4.34
CA SER A 687 18.70 -0.73 5.49
C SER A 687 19.28 0.68 5.38
N GLU A 688 19.83 1.05 4.21
CA GLU A 688 20.35 2.41 3.97
C GLU A 688 19.27 3.47 4.18
N ASN A 689 18.06 3.20 3.70
CA ASN A 689 16.95 4.13 3.84
C ASN A 689 16.43 4.24 5.27
N TYR A 690 16.39 3.14 6.01
CA TYR A 690 16.06 3.17 7.43
C TYR A 690 17.07 4.01 8.22
N GLU A 691 18.38 3.83 7.97
CA GLU A 691 19.43 4.65 8.61
C GLU A 691 19.29 6.14 8.30
N ASN A 692 18.96 6.48 7.04
CA ASN A 692 18.70 7.87 6.65
C ASN A 692 17.47 8.47 7.37
N PHE A 693 16.38 7.70 7.48
CA PHE A 693 15.19 8.16 8.18
C PHE A 693 15.45 8.32 9.69
N LYS A 694 16.15 7.36 10.31
CA LYS A 694 16.59 7.43 11.71
C LYS A 694 17.39 8.69 11.97
N LYS A 695 18.33 9.03 11.08
CA LYS A 695 19.11 10.26 11.18
C LYS A 695 18.23 11.51 11.15
N LYS A 696 17.28 11.61 10.22
CA LYS A 696 16.33 12.74 10.14
C LYS A 696 15.52 12.89 11.44
N CYS A 697 14.97 11.79 11.96
CA CYS A 697 14.19 11.80 13.20
C CYS A 697 15.03 12.25 14.40
N LEU A 698 16.26 11.74 14.50
CA LEU A 698 17.20 12.09 15.56
C LEU A 698 17.62 13.56 15.49
N GLU A 699 17.90 14.09 14.30
CA GLU A 699 18.24 15.51 14.10
C GLU A 699 17.09 16.42 14.53
N TYR A 700 15.85 16.07 14.17
CA TYR A 700 14.65 16.81 14.60
C TYR A 700 14.50 16.77 16.13
N ALA A 701 14.53 15.58 16.74
CA ALA A 701 14.37 15.41 18.18
C ALA A 701 15.41 16.20 18.98
N LYS A 702 16.68 16.17 18.56
CA LYS A 702 17.77 16.95 19.20
C LYS A 702 17.53 18.44 19.14
N LYS A 703 17.11 18.96 17.98
CA LYS A 703 16.82 20.38 17.80
C LYS A 703 15.69 20.80 18.75
N PHE A 704 14.59 20.06 18.75
CA PHE A 704 13.44 20.32 19.59
C PHE A 704 13.77 20.29 21.10
N LEU A 705 14.46 19.25 21.57
CA LEU A 705 14.84 19.12 22.98
C LEU A 705 15.84 20.19 23.43
N LYS A 706 16.69 20.69 22.52
CA LYS A 706 17.58 21.80 22.80
C LYS A 706 16.81 23.11 22.95
N ASP A 707 15.85 23.35 22.05
CA ASP A 707 15.02 24.56 22.09
C ASP A 707 14.17 24.61 23.37
N GLN A 708 13.65 23.46 23.85
CA GLN A 708 12.95 23.38 25.14
C GLN A 708 13.84 23.66 26.37
N LYS A 709 15.14 23.34 26.33
CA LYS A 709 16.07 23.65 27.43
C LYS A 709 16.49 25.12 27.45
N GLN A 710 16.28 25.84 26.34
CA GLN A 710 16.63 27.25 26.19
C GLN A 710 15.46 28.20 26.42
N ALA A 711 14.22 27.71 26.28
CA ALA A 711 12.99 28.39 26.67
C ALA A 711 12.73 28.25 28.18
#